data_AF-A0A0G1A6R2-F1
#
_entry.id   AF-A0A0G1A6R2-F1
#
_cell.length_a   1.000
_cell.length_b   1.000
_cell.length_c   1.000
_cell.angle_alpha   90.00
_cell.angle_beta   90.00
_cell.angle_gamma   90.00
#
_symmetry.space_group_name_H-M   'P 1'
#
loop_
_entity.id
_entity.type
_entity.pdbx_description
1 polymer ?
#
loop_
_entity_poly.entity_id
_entity_poly.type
_entity_poly.pdbx_seq_one_letter_code
_entity_poly.pdbx_strand_id
1 'polypeptide(L)'
;LVILDAHAILHRAFHALPAFTSPQGEPTGALYGFIAMLVKIIRELKPDYLVAGYDLPKPTFRHIVYENYKAQRPKTDNGLILQIEASRNILKAFGIPIYEKEGFEADDIIGTIVEQSSASWRTNLQSPPSNLKIIIASGDLDTLQLVKNNQVVVYTLKKGLEDTIVYDEKAVEKRFGFQPELLPDFKGLKGDPSDNIIGIQGIGEKTASELIQNFGSLENLYKILKQNPEKLLQKGIKPRIVHLLKEGEEDAFFSKELAQIRKDVGLVFDLKKSFWREGFNGEKLKEILFHYGFASLIKRIFENNQAAPAGFSEGEKAASKEASLVPPKAGREEPPEKLKIALWLIDSRFINPSWEDIFAFTRTSSPIQAEKELLVKIKEENLEKVFYEIELPLVDILKKMEGRGLLVDIAYSKKLSGQYHQKLEELEKKIWRAAGEKFNINSPQQLAEILFEKLKLSAKGLKKTGQGARSTRFSELSKLADSHPVIKSVLAYRELAKLVFTYIDVFPKLADQDGRIHTKFIQTGTATGRLASKNPNLQNLPTRSEFGRAVRRCFVAPAGKSFLSLDYSQIELRIAAGLSADENLREAFLVGEDIHLATAGRVFRTAPEKITVEMRRQAKILNFGILYGMGVNSFAREAKISREEAEVFYQEYFKNFSQLVQYLDGIKKQAEETGYVQTLFGRKRRLPEIHSSIASKRAEAERMAVNHPIQGTASDIIKIAMIEISDFLKENYPGGISLVLQIHDELLFEVNDNIMEEAAPRLKKIMAGAADLSVPLVVNVSKGGNFRDLKP
;
A
#
# COMPACT_ATOMS: atom_id res chain seq x y z
N LEU A 1 16.68 -12.42 24.40
CA LEU A 1 15.44 -11.84 23.86
C LEU A 1 14.48 -12.96 23.50
N VAL A 2 13.27 -12.96 24.06
CA VAL A 2 12.19 -13.84 23.62
C VAL A 2 11.15 -13.00 22.87
N ILE A 3 10.78 -13.46 21.68
CA ILE A 3 9.79 -12.81 20.81
C ILE A 3 8.57 -13.72 20.75
N LEU A 4 7.44 -13.26 21.27
CA LEU A 4 6.18 -14.01 21.29
C LEU A 4 5.41 -13.76 19.99
N ASP A 5 5.10 -14.83 19.27
CA ASP A 5 4.05 -14.81 18.26
C ASP A 5 2.69 -14.96 18.96
N ALA A 6 2.11 -13.82 19.33
CA ALA A 6 0.92 -13.84 20.18
C ALA A 6 -0.27 -14.49 19.48
N HIS A 7 -0.46 -14.24 18.18
CA HIS A 7 -1.55 -14.81 17.41
C HIS A 7 -1.42 -16.33 17.30
N ALA A 8 -0.25 -16.87 16.92
CA ALA A 8 -0.10 -18.31 16.81
C ALA A 8 -0.26 -19.02 18.17
N ILE A 9 0.23 -18.43 19.26
CA ILE A 9 0.07 -19.00 20.61
C ILE A 9 -1.41 -19.00 21.02
N LEU A 10 -2.14 -17.91 20.81
CA LEU A 10 -3.57 -17.79 21.15
C LEU A 10 -4.43 -18.75 20.34
N HIS A 11 -4.22 -18.84 19.03
CA HIS A 11 -4.91 -19.80 18.16
C HIS A 11 -4.66 -21.24 18.61
N ARG A 12 -3.40 -21.58 18.92
CA ARG A 12 -3.07 -22.93 19.42
C ARG A 12 -3.74 -23.21 20.77
N ALA A 13 -3.75 -22.26 21.68
CA ALA A 13 -4.42 -22.40 22.98
C ALA A 13 -5.94 -22.60 22.82
N PHE A 14 -6.58 -21.85 21.91
CA PHE A 14 -8.01 -21.94 21.63
C PHE A 14 -8.43 -23.34 21.16
N HIS A 15 -7.62 -24.00 20.33
CA HIS A 15 -7.92 -25.35 19.83
C HIS A 15 -7.48 -26.48 20.78
N ALA A 16 -6.51 -26.22 21.67
CA ALA A 16 -5.96 -27.22 22.57
C ALA A 16 -6.72 -27.33 23.90
N LEU A 17 -7.37 -26.24 24.35
CA LEU A 17 -8.09 -26.18 25.63
C LEU A 17 -9.61 -26.19 25.42
N PRO A 18 -10.38 -26.73 26.37
CA PRO A 18 -11.84 -26.64 26.33
C PRO A 18 -12.30 -25.19 26.52
N ALA A 19 -13.54 -24.91 26.09
CA ALA A 19 -14.15 -23.59 26.22
C ALA A 19 -14.45 -23.28 27.71
N PHE A 20 -13.58 -22.49 28.35
CA PHE A 20 -13.81 -21.92 29.67
C PHE A 20 -14.59 -20.60 29.58
N THR A 21 -15.29 -20.26 30.66
CA THR A 21 -15.98 -18.98 30.82
C THR A 21 -15.58 -18.29 32.12
N SER A 22 -15.46 -16.95 32.09
CA SER A 22 -15.28 -16.13 33.29
C SER A 22 -16.55 -16.15 34.17
N PRO A 23 -16.48 -15.69 35.43
CA PRO A 23 -17.66 -15.50 36.27
C PRO A 23 -18.73 -14.56 35.65
N GLN A 24 -18.32 -13.70 34.73
CA GLN A 24 -19.17 -12.77 33.98
C GLN A 24 -19.65 -13.34 32.64
N GLY A 25 -19.30 -14.59 32.31
CA GLY A 25 -19.75 -15.29 31.11
C GLY A 25 -18.89 -15.08 29.85
N GLU A 26 -17.70 -14.49 29.97
CA GLU A 26 -16.81 -14.24 28.83
C GLU A 26 -15.96 -15.48 28.51
N PRO A 27 -15.63 -15.75 27.23
CA PRO A 27 -14.77 -16.89 26.88
C PRO A 27 -13.31 -16.67 27.32
N THR A 28 -12.70 -17.64 27.98
CA THR A 28 -11.37 -17.48 28.63
C THR A 28 -10.35 -18.59 28.34
N GLY A 29 -10.72 -19.63 27.58
CA GLY A 29 -9.87 -20.80 27.31
C GLY A 29 -8.51 -20.47 26.67
N ALA A 30 -8.50 -19.73 25.56
CA ALA A 30 -7.27 -19.31 24.86
C ALA A 30 -6.44 -18.35 25.71
N LEU A 31 -7.09 -17.42 26.43
CA LEU A 31 -6.44 -16.46 27.29
C LEU A 31 -5.70 -17.15 28.45
N TYR A 32 -6.33 -18.15 29.09
CA TYR A 32 -5.70 -18.98 30.11
C TYR A 32 -4.46 -19.70 29.55
N GLY A 33 -4.60 -20.34 28.39
CA GLY A 33 -3.49 -21.05 27.75
C GLY A 33 -2.32 -20.14 27.38
N PHE A 34 -2.62 -18.92 26.90
CA PHE A 34 -1.62 -17.90 26.61
C PHE A 34 -0.84 -17.46 27.85
N ILE A 35 -1.53 -17.17 28.97
CA ILE A 35 -0.88 -16.80 30.23
C ILE A 35 -0.05 -17.98 30.77
N ALA A 36 -0.59 -19.18 30.74
CA ALA A 36 0.12 -20.39 31.18
C ALA A 36 1.39 -20.63 30.37
N MET A 37 1.35 -20.36 29.06
CA MET A 37 2.51 -20.41 28.16
C MET A 37 3.54 -19.33 28.51
N LEU A 38 3.10 -18.08 28.66
CA LEU A 38 3.98 -16.97 29.00
C LEU A 38 4.73 -17.22 30.31
N VAL A 39 4.03 -17.68 31.35
CA VAL A 39 4.63 -18.04 32.65
C VAL A 39 5.63 -19.18 32.49
N LYS A 40 5.32 -20.18 31.65
CA LYS A 40 6.24 -21.29 31.38
C LYS A 40 7.51 -20.82 30.67
N ILE A 41 7.37 -20.01 29.62
CA ILE A 41 8.46 -19.38 28.88
C ILE A 41 9.36 -18.58 29.84
N ILE A 42 8.77 -17.74 30.71
CA ILE A 42 9.51 -16.95 31.70
C ILE A 42 10.30 -17.86 32.64
N ARG A 43 9.71 -18.98 33.09
CA ARG A 43 10.33 -19.91 34.03
C ARG A 43 11.47 -20.71 33.40
N GLU A 44 11.25 -21.26 32.20
CA GLU A 44 12.18 -22.16 31.53
C GLU A 44 13.31 -21.40 30.84
N LEU A 45 12.98 -20.32 30.14
CA LEU A 45 13.93 -19.57 29.33
C LEU A 45 14.58 -18.41 30.08
N LYS A 46 14.00 -17.98 31.21
CA LYS A 46 14.47 -16.88 32.07
C LYS A 46 14.90 -15.65 31.25
N PRO A 47 14.03 -15.09 30.40
CA PRO A 47 14.41 -14.02 29.48
C PRO A 47 14.67 -12.70 30.21
N ASP A 48 15.73 -12.00 29.82
CA ASP A 48 15.96 -10.59 30.17
C ASP A 48 14.99 -9.68 29.40
N TYR A 49 14.77 -9.99 28.13
CA TYR A 49 13.98 -9.20 27.20
C TYR A 49 12.80 -10.00 26.65
N LEU A 50 11.59 -9.43 26.66
CA LEU A 50 10.37 -10.01 26.10
C LEU A 50 9.69 -8.99 25.20
N VAL A 51 9.18 -9.44 24.05
CA VAL A 51 8.30 -8.66 23.15
C VAL A 51 7.23 -9.55 22.55
N ALA A 52 6.16 -8.96 22.03
CA ALA A 52 5.11 -9.69 21.33
C ALA A 52 4.78 -9.09 19.96
N GLY A 53 4.68 -9.93 18.93
CA GLY A 53 4.16 -9.59 17.60
C GLY A 53 2.65 -9.88 17.50
N TYR A 54 1.90 -8.97 16.86
CA TYR A 54 0.47 -9.15 16.57
C TYR A 54 0.17 -8.92 15.09
N ASP A 55 -0.74 -9.71 14.54
CA ASP A 55 -1.46 -9.39 13.30
C ASP A 55 -2.46 -8.25 13.54
N LEU A 56 -2.74 -7.50 12.48
CA LEU A 56 -3.83 -6.52 12.44
C LEU A 56 -4.95 -7.02 11.52
N PRO A 57 -6.23 -6.64 11.77
CA PRO A 57 -7.39 -7.10 11.00
C PRO A 57 -7.51 -6.44 9.61
N LYS A 58 -6.39 -6.16 8.96
CA LYS A 58 -6.30 -5.55 7.62
C LYS A 58 -5.55 -6.48 6.65
N PRO A 59 -5.86 -6.42 5.34
CA PRO A 59 -5.13 -7.21 4.34
C PRO A 59 -3.63 -6.93 4.38
N THR A 60 -2.83 -8.00 4.39
CA THR A 60 -1.37 -7.91 4.29
C THR A 60 -0.90 -7.86 2.84
N PHE A 61 0.39 -7.62 2.59
CA PHE A 61 0.93 -7.63 1.23
C PHE A 61 0.65 -8.96 0.51
N ARG A 62 0.65 -10.09 1.24
CA ARG A 62 0.31 -11.42 0.69
C ARG A 62 -1.13 -11.44 0.17
N HIS A 63 -2.07 -10.83 0.88
CA HIS A 63 -3.47 -10.70 0.44
C HIS A 63 -3.63 -9.77 -0.76
N ILE A 64 -2.76 -8.77 -0.90
CA ILE A 64 -2.76 -7.84 -2.05
C ILE A 64 -2.21 -8.53 -3.30
N VAL A 65 -1.09 -9.25 -3.16
CA VAL A 65 -0.37 -9.90 -4.27
C VAL A 65 -1.05 -11.22 -4.67
N TYR A 66 -1.69 -11.91 -3.71
CA TYR A 66 -2.43 -13.14 -3.93
C TYR A 66 -3.74 -13.13 -3.12
N GLU A 67 -4.84 -12.72 -3.75
CA GLU A 67 -6.14 -12.57 -3.05
C GLU A 67 -6.75 -13.95 -2.62
N ASN A 68 -6.13 -15.09 -2.97
CA ASN A 68 -6.47 -16.43 -2.47
C ASN A 68 -5.74 -16.79 -1.17
N TYR A 69 -4.73 -16.01 -0.78
CA TYR A 69 -3.91 -16.29 0.40
C TYR A 69 -4.80 -16.39 1.64
N LYS A 70 -4.70 -17.51 2.36
CA LYS A 70 -5.53 -17.85 3.54
C LYS A 70 -7.06 -17.77 3.32
N ALA A 71 -7.55 -17.69 2.08
CA ALA A 71 -8.97 -17.47 1.77
C ALA A 71 -9.91 -18.61 2.21
N GLN A 72 -9.37 -19.81 2.36
CA GLN A 72 -10.11 -20.99 2.84
C GLN A 72 -10.07 -21.16 4.36
N ARG A 73 -9.38 -20.29 5.11
CA ARG A 73 -9.41 -20.33 6.56
C ARG A 73 -10.80 -19.88 7.05
N PRO A 74 -11.41 -20.59 8.01
CA PRO A 74 -12.65 -20.13 8.61
C PRO A 74 -12.42 -18.77 9.27
N LYS A 75 -13.46 -17.93 9.28
CA LYS A 75 -13.40 -16.65 10.02
C LYS A 75 -13.06 -16.95 11.48
N THR A 76 -12.18 -16.14 12.05
CA THR A 76 -11.80 -16.24 13.46
C THR A 76 -13.05 -16.17 14.34
N ASP A 77 -13.17 -17.11 15.27
CA ASP A 77 -14.29 -17.18 16.20
C ASP A 77 -14.37 -15.91 17.05
N ASN A 78 -15.58 -15.35 17.25
CA ASN A 78 -15.77 -14.14 18.04
C ASN A 78 -15.23 -14.27 19.47
N GLY A 79 -15.34 -15.46 20.06
CA GLY A 79 -14.79 -15.75 21.38
C GLY A 79 -13.26 -15.72 21.40
N LEU A 80 -12.60 -16.07 20.29
CA LEU A 80 -11.14 -15.91 20.15
C LEU A 80 -10.75 -14.44 19.95
N ILE A 81 -11.53 -13.66 19.18
CA ILE A 81 -11.28 -12.21 18.99
C ILE A 81 -11.27 -11.48 20.33
N LEU A 82 -12.28 -11.71 21.19
CA LEU A 82 -12.34 -11.10 22.52
C LEU A 82 -11.12 -11.45 23.38
N GLN A 83 -10.62 -12.69 23.26
CA GLN A 83 -9.44 -13.14 24.01
C GLN A 83 -8.13 -12.56 23.48
N ILE A 84 -8.02 -12.32 22.17
CA ILE A 84 -6.88 -11.60 21.54
C ILE A 84 -6.84 -10.14 22.01
N GLU A 85 -7.99 -9.50 22.17
CA GLU A 85 -8.04 -8.14 22.72
C GLU A 85 -7.65 -8.13 24.21
N ALA A 86 -8.16 -9.09 24.99
CA ALA A 86 -7.85 -9.23 26.40
C ALA A 86 -6.37 -9.54 26.68
N SER A 87 -5.71 -10.36 25.84
CA SER A 87 -4.29 -10.71 26.01
C SER A 87 -3.35 -9.51 25.93
N ARG A 88 -3.74 -8.43 25.24
CA ARG A 88 -2.97 -7.18 25.20
C ARG A 88 -2.87 -6.53 26.58
N ASN A 89 -3.93 -6.61 27.39
CA ASN A 89 -3.92 -6.08 28.76
C ASN A 89 -3.03 -6.91 29.68
N ILE A 90 -2.98 -8.23 29.47
CA ILE A 90 -2.04 -9.13 30.14
C ILE A 90 -0.60 -8.73 29.80
N LEU A 91 -0.25 -8.61 28.52
CA LEU A 91 1.10 -8.24 28.10
C LEU A 91 1.54 -6.89 28.69
N LYS A 92 0.64 -5.90 28.72
CA LYS A 92 0.88 -4.61 29.39
C LYS A 92 1.15 -4.77 30.88
N ALA A 93 0.40 -5.63 31.58
CA ALA A 93 0.64 -5.90 33.00
C ALA A 93 1.97 -6.62 33.24
N PHE A 94 2.42 -7.44 32.28
CA PHE A 94 3.74 -8.05 32.30
C PHE A 94 4.88 -7.10 31.88
N GLY A 95 4.60 -5.86 31.46
CA GLY A 95 5.63 -4.96 30.95
C GLY A 95 6.17 -5.34 29.57
N ILE A 96 5.44 -6.14 28.80
CA ILE A 96 5.89 -6.67 27.50
C ILE A 96 5.39 -5.73 26.38
N PRO A 97 6.28 -5.07 25.62
CA PRO A 97 5.88 -4.23 24.49
C PRO A 97 5.31 -5.06 23.35
N ILE A 98 4.33 -4.47 22.66
CA ILE A 98 3.61 -5.06 21.52
C ILE A 98 4.09 -4.35 20.25
N TYR A 99 4.42 -5.12 19.22
CA TYR A 99 4.79 -4.64 17.89
C TYR A 99 3.79 -5.18 16.87
N GLU A 100 3.28 -4.29 16.02
CA GLU A 100 2.32 -4.58 14.96
C GLU A 100 2.46 -3.53 13.85
N LYS A 101 2.17 -3.90 12.60
CA LYS A 101 2.21 -2.95 11.47
C LYS A 101 1.16 -3.35 10.43
N GLU A 102 0.40 -2.36 9.98
CA GLU A 102 -0.58 -2.59 8.91
C GLU A 102 0.11 -3.05 7.63
N GLY A 103 -0.49 -4.02 6.93
CA GLY A 103 0.05 -4.58 5.70
C GLY A 103 1.02 -5.75 5.91
N PHE A 104 1.34 -6.13 7.14
CA PHE A 104 2.28 -7.21 7.47
C PHE A 104 1.69 -8.16 8.51
N GLU A 105 2.16 -9.41 8.52
CA GLU A 105 1.77 -10.41 9.52
C GLU A 105 2.74 -10.40 10.71
N ALA A 106 2.33 -10.98 11.84
CA ALA A 106 3.15 -11.11 13.04
C ALA A 106 4.50 -11.76 12.72
N ASP A 107 4.55 -12.72 11.80
CA ASP A 107 5.79 -13.36 11.36
C ASP A 107 6.78 -12.38 10.71
N ASP A 108 6.29 -11.41 9.94
CA ASP A 108 7.12 -10.36 9.32
C ASP A 108 7.63 -9.35 10.37
N ILE A 109 6.81 -9.07 11.39
CA ILE A 109 7.22 -8.27 12.54
C ILE A 109 8.36 -8.98 13.29
N ILE A 110 8.19 -10.27 13.54
CA ILE A 110 9.18 -11.13 14.20
C ILE A 110 10.47 -11.19 13.38
N GLY A 111 10.37 -11.44 12.07
CA GLY A 111 11.51 -11.48 11.16
C GLY A 111 12.32 -10.19 11.17
N THR A 112 11.62 -9.05 11.21
CA THR A 112 12.25 -7.73 11.29
C THR A 112 12.92 -7.47 12.64
N ILE A 113 12.29 -7.86 13.76
CA ILE A 113 12.90 -7.75 15.10
C ILE A 113 14.16 -8.63 15.19
N VAL A 114 14.11 -9.86 14.66
CA VAL A 114 15.26 -10.77 14.61
C VAL A 114 16.40 -10.14 13.83
N GLU A 115 16.12 -9.58 12.65
CA GLU A 115 17.12 -8.93 11.81
C GLU A 115 17.74 -7.71 12.52
N GLN A 116 16.92 -6.84 13.11
CA GLN A 116 17.38 -5.66 13.86
C GLN A 116 18.15 -6.01 15.14
N SER A 117 17.97 -7.22 15.67
CA SER A 117 18.67 -7.73 16.84
C SER A 117 19.96 -8.50 16.50
N SER A 118 20.29 -8.66 15.22
CA SER A 118 21.48 -9.38 14.76
C SER A 118 22.73 -8.49 14.77
N ALA A 119 23.90 -9.08 15.03
CA ALA A 119 25.18 -8.35 15.07
C ALA A 119 25.61 -7.77 13.70
N SER A 120 25.05 -8.28 12.59
CA SER A 120 25.31 -7.82 11.22
C SER A 120 24.43 -6.64 10.80
N TRP A 121 23.42 -6.27 11.59
CA TRP A 121 22.52 -5.17 11.28
C TRP A 121 23.25 -3.83 11.43
N ARG A 122 23.54 -3.18 10.31
CA ARG A 122 24.25 -1.90 10.26
C ARG A 122 23.34 -0.76 10.69
N THR A 123 23.36 -0.44 11.98
CA THR A 123 22.93 0.88 12.45
C THR A 123 23.96 1.46 13.43
N ASN A 124 24.20 2.76 13.37
CA ASN A 124 24.99 3.53 14.34
C ASN A 124 24.32 3.66 15.73
N LEU A 125 23.37 2.77 16.06
CA LEU A 125 22.78 2.62 17.40
C LEU A 125 23.52 1.46 18.07
N GLN A 126 23.89 1.62 19.33
CA GLN A 126 24.60 0.63 20.17
C GLN A 126 24.35 -0.81 19.71
N SER A 127 25.42 -1.47 19.25
CA SER A 127 25.35 -2.87 18.83
C SER A 127 24.66 -3.69 19.92
N PRO A 128 23.72 -4.58 19.56
CA PRO A 128 23.18 -5.52 20.53
C PRO A 128 24.34 -6.29 21.19
N PRO A 129 24.16 -6.77 22.44
CA PRO A 129 25.21 -7.55 23.11
C PRO A 129 25.71 -8.65 22.18
N SER A 130 27.03 -8.83 22.07
CA SER A 130 27.64 -9.83 21.18
C SER A 130 27.19 -11.27 21.48
N ASN A 131 26.62 -11.49 22.67
CA ASN A 131 26.06 -12.75 23.16
C ASN A 131 24.52 -12.79 23.20
N LEU A 132 23.81 -11.85 22.54
CA LEU A 132 22.35 -11.83 22.56
C LEU A 132 21.78 -13.09 21.88
N LYS A 133 21.15 -13.95 22.67
CA LYS A 133 20.37 -15.10 22.18
C LYS A 133 18.92 -14.69 21.94
N ILE A 134 18.40 -15.03 20.76
CA ILE A 134 17.05 -14.72 20.32
C ILE A 134 16.26 -16.02 20.27
N ILE A 135 15.11 -16.05 20.94
CA ILE A 135 14.21 -17.19 20.96
C ILE A 135 12.83 -16.74 20.48
N ILE A 136 12.40 -17.26 19.34
CA ILE A 136 11.07 -17.01 18.78
C ILE A 136 10.13 -18.03 19.38
N ALA A 137 9.16 -17.62 20.18
CA ALA A 137 8.12 -18.49 20.71
C ALA A 137 6.91 -18.43 19.77
N SER A 138 6.79 -19.42 18.88
CA SER A 138 5.69 -19.48 17.91
C SER A 138 5.14 -20.89 17.75
N GLY A 139 3.85 -20.94 17.41
CA GLY A 139 3.23 -22.16 16.93
C GLY A 139 3.43 -22.40 15.45
N ASP A 140 3.71 -21.35 14.67
CA ASP A 140 3.90 -21.44 13.24
C ASP A 140 5.31 -21.93 12.90
N LEU A 141 5.38 -22.94 12.04
CA LEU A 141 6.66 -23.50 11.60
C LEU A 141 7.31 -22.63 10.52
N ASP A 142 6.64 -21.59 10.04
CA ASP A 142 7.17 -20.67 9.03
C ASP A 142 8.30 -19.83 9.59
N THR A 143 8.24 -19.54 10.89
CA THR A 143 9.29 -18.87 11.66
C THR A 143 10.60 -19.66 11.70
N LEU A 144 10.59 -20.96 11.37
CA LEU A 144 11.81 -21.77 11.29
C LEU A 144 12.80 -21.21 10.26
N GLN A 145 12.35 -20.51 9.22
CA GLN A 145 13.24 -19.87 8.24
C GLN A 145 14.11 -18.74 8.83
N LEU A 146 13.84 -18.31 10.07
CA LEU A 146 14.60 -17.30 10.79
C LEU A 146 15.69 -17.90 11.70
N VAL A 147 15.71 -19.22 11.87
CA VAL A 147 16.73 -19.93 12.66
C VAL A 147 18.11 -19.72 12.03
N LYS A 148 19.08 -19.30 12.85
CA LYS A 148 20.42 -18.93 12.36
C LYS A 148 21.50 -19.03 13.44
N ASN A 149 22.65 -19.61 13.09
CA ASN A 149 23.91 -19.64 13.85
C ASN A 149 23.80 -20.05 15.32
N ASN A 150 22.80 -20.86 15.69
CA ASN A 150 22.37 -21.13 17.09
C ASN A 150 22.08 -19.87 17.95
N GLN A 151 22.15 -18.68 17.35
CA GLN A 151 21.84 -17.40 17.97
C GLN A 151 20.33 -17.15 17.95
N VAL A 152 19.67 -17.56 16.87
CA VAL A 152 18.22 -17.52 16.70
C VAL A 152 17.68 -18.93 16.69
N VAL A 153 16.78 -19.25 17.62
CA VAL A 153 16.10 -20.55 17.71
C VAL A 153 14.59 -20.34 17.83
N VAL A 154 13.80 -21.33 17.41
CA VAL A 154 12.34 -21.32 17.56
C VAL A 154 11.93 -22.27 18.68
N TYR A 155 11.24 -21.76 19.68
CA TYR A 155 10.62 -22.53 20.76
C TYR A 155 9.14 -22.77 20.41
N THR A 156 8.75 -24.02 20.24
CA THR A 156 7.37 -24.39 19.88
C THR A 156 6.85 -25.53 20.76
N LEU A 157 5.53 -25.70 20.77
CA LEU A 157 4.87 -26.83 21.42
C LEU A 157 4.67 -27.99 20.45
N LYS A 158 4.95 -29.20 20.93
CA LYS A 158 4.82 -30.43 20.16
C LYS A 158 3.43 -31.05 20.29
N LYS A 159 2.91 -31.20 21.52
CA LYS A 159 1.54 -31.67 21.82
C LYS A 159 1.02 -31.03 23.11
N GLY A 160 -0.18 -30.44 23.05
CA GLY A 160 -0.77 -29.72 24.19
C GLY A 160 0.06 -28.51 24.63
N LEU A 161 -0.11 -28.07 25.88
CA LEU A 161 0.66 -26.95 26.46
C LEU A 161 1.93 -27.39 27.22
N GLU A 162 2.13 -28.71 27.38
CA GLU A 162 3.19 -29.25 28.24
C GLU A 162 4.44 -29.76 27.52
N ASP A 163 4.32 -30.31 26.32
CA ASP A 163 5.47 -30.86 25.57
C ASP A 163 6.07 -29.79 24.64
N THR A 164 7.31 -29.37 24.90
CA THR A 164 8.00 -28.26 24.21
C THR A 164 9.22 -28.76 23.44
N ILE A 165 9.51 -28.14 22.30
CA ILE A 165 10.68 -28.43 21.47
C ILE A 165 11.34 -27.13 21.01
N VAL A 166 12.67 -27.12 21.00
CA VAL A 166 13.48 -26.03 20.46
C VAL A 166 14.05 -26.48 19.11
N TYR A 167 13.83 -25.67 18.08
CA TYR A 167 14.42 -25.83 16.77
C TYR A 167 15.62 -24.90 16.61
N ASP A 168 16.81 -25.50 16.59
CA ASP A 168 18.04 -24.93 16.05
C ASP A 168 18.28 -25.41 14.62
N GLU A 169 19.38 -24.99 13.98
CA GLU A 169 19.68 -25.34 12.57
C GLU A 169 19.74 -26.86 12.38
N LYS A 170 20.36 -27.58 13.32
CA LYS A 170 20.48 -29.04 13.28
C LYS A 170 19.12 -29.73 13.39
N ALA A 171 18.23 -29.22 14.23
CA ALA A 171 16.88 -29.74 14.39
C ALA A 171 16.02 -29.50 13.15
N VAL A 172 16.18 -28.35 12.48
CA VAL A 172 15.52 -28.05 11.20
C VAL A 172 16.07 -28.96 10.09
N GLU A 173 17.39 -29.10 9.98
CA GLU A 173 18.03 -29.97 9.00
C GLU A 173 17.64 -31.44 9.21
N LYS A 174 17.58 -31.93 10.46
CA LYS A 174 17.09 -33.27 10.76
C LYS A 174 15.63 -33.47 10.34
N ARG A 175 14.80 -32.42 10.40
CA ARG A 175 13.38 -32.48 10.07
C ARG A 175 13.11 -32.43 8.56
N PHE A 176 13.78 -31.54 7.84
CA PHE A 176 13.50 -31.27 6.42
C PHE A 176 14.58 -31.80 5.46
N GLY A 177 15.76 -32.12 5.98
CA GLY A 177 16.94 -32.58 5.23
C GLY A 177 17.75 -31.45 4.57
N PHE A 178 17.44 -30.19 4.87
CA PHE A 178 18.12 -29.01 4.34
C PHE A 178 18.09 -27.86 5.34
N GLN A 179 18.90 -26.82 5.10
CA GLN A 179 19.08 -25.69 5.99
C GLN A 179 17.83 -24.78 6.08
N PRO A 180 17.60 -24.08 7.22
CA PRO A 180 16.39 -23.27 7.43
C PRO A 180 16.12 -22.22 6.35
N GLU A 181 17.17 -21.63 5.79
CA GLU A 181 17.10 -20.59 4.75
C GLU A 181 16.39 -21.05 3.47
N LEU A 182 16.31 -22.36 3.24
CA LEU A 182 15.68 -22.98 2.05
C LEU A 182 14.21 -23.37 2.27
N LEU A 183 13.64 -23.10 3.45
CA LEU A 183 12.21 -23.36 3.71
C LEU A 183 11.27 -22.60 2.76
N PRO A 184 11.51 -21.31 2.42
CA PRO A 184 10.70 -20.62 1.42
C PRO A 184 10.83 -21.24 0.03
N ASP A 185 12.02 -21.68 -0.37
CA ASP A 185 12.26 -22.37 -1.65
C ASP A 185 11.50 -23.69 -1.73
N PHE A 186 11.55 -24.46 -0.65
CA PHE A 186 10.80 -25.69 -0.51
C PHE A 186 9.29 -25.45 -0.64
N LYS A 187 8.74 -24.46 0.08
CA LYS A 187 7.33 -24.06 -0.05
C LYS A 187 7.01 -23.51 -1.44
N GLY A 188 7.96 -22.84 -2.10
CA GLY A 188 7.82 -22.40 -3.48
C GLY A 188 7.55 -23.58 -4.43
N LEU A 189 8.24 -24.71 -4.23
CA LEU A 189 8.04 -25.92 -5.04
C LEU A 189 6.75 -26.67 -4.70
N LYS A 190 6.52 -27.00 -3.43
CA LYS A 190 5.39 -27.87 -3.02
C LYS A 190 4.07 -27.14 -2.75
N GLY A 191 4.12 -25.82 -2.58
CA GLY A 191 3.01 -25.01 -2.09
C GLY A 191 2.75 -25.19 -0.59
N ASP A 192 1.69 -24.57 -0.12
CA ASP A 192 1.19 -24.69 1.26
C ASP A 192 -0.33 -24.65 1.27
N PRO A 193 -1.00 -25.80 1.43
CA PRO A 193 -2.45 -25.84 1.53
C PRO A 193 -3.00 -25.01 2.69
N SER A 194 -2.33 -24.91 3.83
CA SER A 194 -2.88 -24.18 4.99
C SER A 194 -3.04 -22.67 4.74
N ASP A 195 -2.16 -22.13 3.89
CA ASP A 195 -2.13 -20.74 3.44
C ASP A 195 -2.65 -20.54 2.02
N ASN A 196 -3.08 -21.63 1.38
CA ASN A 196 -3.49 -21.69 -0.02
C ASN A 196 -2.38 -21.29 -1.02
N ILE A 197 -1.11 -21.42 -0.64
CA ILE A 197 0.05 -21.20 -1.52
C ILE A 197 0.09 -22.33 -2.56
N ILE A 198 0.11 -21.97 -3.84
CA ILE A 198 -0.12 -22.90 -4.95
C ILE A 198 1.00 -23.92 -5.16
N GLY A 199 2.26 -23.49 -5.08
CA GLY A 199 3.40 -24.28 -5.52
C GLY A 199 3.34 -24.68 -7.00
N ILE A 200 4.10 -25.69 -7.38
CA ILE A 200 4.03 -26.29 -8.71
C ILE A 200 3.09 -27.50 -8.66
N GLN A 201 2.02 -27.47 -9.45
CA GLN A 201 1.06 -28.56 -9.51
C GLN A 201 1.74 -29.87 -9.94
N GLY A 202 1.66 -30.88 -9.08
CA GLY A 202 2.30 -32.19 -9.31
C GLY A 202 3.68 -32.36 -8.68
N ILE A 203 4.22 -31.33 -8.01
CA ILE A 203 5.41 -31.45 -7.15
C ILE A 203 4.93 -31.51 -5.68
N GLY A 204 5.09 -32.67 -5.05
CA GLY A 204 4.75 -32.89 -3.65
C GLY A 204 5.95 -32.75 -2.71
N GLU A 205 5.72 -32.91 -1.42
CA GLU A 205 6.73 -32.75 -0.36
C GLU A 205 8.04 -33.50 -0.62
N LYS A 206 7.98 -34.79 -0.94
CA LYS A 206 9.18 -35.61 -1.19
C LYS A 206 10.00 -35.11 -2.38
N THR A 207 9.34 -34.75 -3.48
CA THR A 207 10.01 -34.26 -4.69
C THR A 207 10.59 -32.86 -4.46
N ALA A 208 9.88 -31.99 -3.75
CA ALA A 208 10.42 -30.69 -3.36
C ALA A 208 11.65 -30.83 -2.47
N SER A 209 11.62 -31.71 -1.45
CA SER A 209 12.79 -31.99 -0.61
C SER A 209 13.98 -32.52 -1.41
N GLU A 210 13.76 -33.48 -2.31
CA GLU A 210 14.79 -34.03 -3.19
C GLU A 210 15.43 -32.95 -4.09
N LEU A 211 14.62 -32.04 -4.63
CA LEU A 211 15.10 -30.94 -5.46
C LEU A 211 15.94 -29.95 -4.65
N ILE A 212 15.48 -29.55 -3.46
CA ILE A 212 16.22 -28.62 -2.59
C ILE A 212 17.53 -29.24 -2.07
N GLN A 213 17.52 -30.51 -1.70
CA GLN A 213 18.73 -31.21 -1.24
C GLN A 213 19.80 -31.32 -2.34
N ASN A 214 19.38 -31.59 -3.58
CA ASN A 214 20.31 -31.76 -4.69
C ASN A 214 20.79 -30.44 -5.31
N PHE A 215 19.94 -29.41 -5.32
CA PHE A 215 20.18 -28.20 -6.10
C PHE A 215 20.16 -26.90 -5.27
N GLY A 216 19.85 -26.96 -3.98
CA GLY A 216 19.82 -25.78 -3.11
C GLY A 216 18.60 -24.89 -3.38
N SER A 217 18.82 -23.59 -3.55
CA SER A 217 17.74 -22.62 -3.74
C SER A 217 17.05 -22.75 -5.11
N LEU A 218 15.83 -22.21 -5.22
CA LEU A 218 15.09 -22.11 -6.47
C LEU A 218 15.89 -21.38 -7.55
N GLU A 219 16.60 -20.30 -7.20
CA GLU A 219 17.43 -19.55 -8.15
C GLU A 219 18.51 -20.44 -8.75
N ASN A 220 19.18 -21.25 -7.93
CA ASN A 220 20.21 -22.17 -8.42
C ASN A 220 19.60 -23.31 -9.25
N LEU A 221 18.49 -23.89 -8.79
CA LEU A 221 17.75 -24.92 -9.53
C LEU A 221 17.37 -24.44 -10.94
N TYR A 222 16.74 -23.27 -11.06
CA TYR A 222 16.31 -22.72 -12.34
C TYR A 222 17.47 -22.24 -13.22
N LYS A 223 18.56 -21.74 -12.62
CA LYS A 223 19.80 -21.45 -13.34
C LYS A 223 20.37 -22.72 -14.00
N ILE A 224 20.46 -23.82 -13.25
CA ILE A 224 20.92 -25.12 -13.78
C ILE A 224 19.95 -25.61 -14.86
N LEU A 225 18.65 -25.54 -14.63
CA LEU A 225 17.62 -25.99 -15.58
C LEU A 225 17.72 -25.26 -16.94
N LYS A 226 18.00 -23.96 -16.93
CA LYS A 226 18.16 -23.13 -18.14
C LYS A 226 19.46 -23.38 -18.88
N GLN A 227 20.56 -23.55 -18.15
CA GLN A 227 21.89 -23.72 -18.75
C GLN A 227 22.16 -25.16 -19.20
N ASN A 228 21.75 -26.14 -18.41
CA ASN A 228 22.01 -27.55 -18.66
C ASN A 228 20.93 -28.44 -18.01
N PRO A 229 19.76 -28.62 -18.66
CA PRO A 229 18.66 -29.42 -18.11
C PRO A 229 19.01 -30.90 -17.94
N GLU A 230 20.03 -31.42 -18.66
CA GLU A 230 20.47 -32.82 -18.53
C GLU A 230 21.07 -33.13 -17.16
N LYS A 231 21.64 -32.12 -16.46
CA LYS A 231 22.14 -32.29 -15.09
C LYS A 231 21.07 -32.74 -14.11
N LEU A 232 19.80 -32.34 -14.32
CA LEU A 232 18.71 -32.78 -13.46
C LEU A 232 18.40 -34.26 -13.71
N LEU A 233 18.43 -34.71 -14.96
CA LEU A 233 18.23 -36.11 -15.33
C LEU A 233 19.37 -37.00 -14.79
N GLN A 234 20.63 -36.53 -14.88
CA GLN A 234 21.80 -37.22 -14.34
C GLN A 234 21.76 -37.39 -12.82
N LYS A 235 21.06 -36.50 -12.10
CA LYS A 235 20.81 -36.59 -10.66
C LYS A 235 19.57 -37.42 -10.31
N GLY A 236 18.96 -38.11 -11.28
CA GLY A 236 17.83 -39.01 -11.07
C GLY A 236 16.46 -38.33 -11.09
N ILE A 237 16.38 -37.03 -11.40
CA ILE A 237 15.10 -36.32 -11.51
C ILE A 237 14.36 -36.80 -12.76
N LYS A 238 13.12 -37.25 -12.60
CA LYS A 238 12.31 -37.81 -13.69
C LYS A 238 12.02 -36.74 -14.77
N PRO A 239 11.99 -37.10 -16.08
CA PRO A 239 11.68 -36.16 -17.16
C PRO A 239 10.37 -35.37 -16.96
N ARG A 240 9.34 -36.01 -16.41
CA ARG A 240 8.08 -35.34 -16.04
C ARG A 240 8.27 -34.19 -15.05
N ILE A 241 9.12 -34.37 -14.04
CA ILE A 241 9.38 -33.32 -13.04
C ILE A 241 10.16 -32.17 -13.67
N VAL A 242 11.14 -32.46 -14.54
CA VAL A 242 11.86 -31.43 -15.31
C VAL A 242 10.89 -30.61 -16.17
N HIS A 243 9.89 -31.25 -16.78
CA HIS A 243 8.84 -30.54 -17.52
C HIS A 243 7.97 -29.65 -16.61
N LEU A 244 7.50 -30.17 -15.48
CA LEU A 244 6.72 -29.40 -14.50
C LEU A 244 7.50 -28.20 -13.96
N LEU A 245 8.81 -28.35 -13.73
CA LEU A 245 9.66 -27.23 -13.35
C LEU A 245 9.71 -26.16 -14.45
N LYS A 246 9.90 -26.54 -15.72
CA LYS A 246 9.93 -25.58 -16.84
C LYS A 246 8.62 -24.78 -16.96
N GLU A 247 7.47 -25.45 -16.81
CA GLU A 247 6.17 -24.79 -16.92
C GLU A 247 5.78 -24.01 -15.66
N GLY A 248 6.22 -24.49 -14.49
CA GLY A 248 5.87 -23.94 -13.17
C GLY A 248 6.88 -22.94 -12.61
N GLU A 249 7.79 -22.38 -13.41
CA GLU A 249 8.81 -21.45 -12.93
C GLU A 249 8.20 -20.24 -12.23
N GLU A 250 7.22 -19.58 -12.88
CA GLU A 250 6.55 -18.41 -12.33
C GLU A 250 5.80 -18.74 -11.03
N ASP A 251 5.08 -19.86 -11.00
CA ASP A 251 4.33 -20.31 -9.83
C ASP A 251 5.24 -20.64 -8.64
N ALA A 252 6.42 -21.21 -8.89
CA ALA A 252 7.40 -21.51 -7.85
C ALA A 252 7.97 -20.25 -7.20
N PHE A 253 8.39 -19.27 -8.01
CA PHE A 253 8.93 -18.01 -7.49
C PHE A 253 7.86 -17.17 -6.80
N PHE A 254 6.65 -17.13 -7.35
CA PHE A 254 5.50 -16.48 -6.72
C PHE A 254 5.15 -17.12 -5.37
N SER A 255 5.12 -18.45 -5.30
CA SER A 255 4.85 -19.19 -4.07
C SER A 255 5.95 -19.01 -3.02
N LYS A 256 7.22 -18.95 -3.45
CA LYS A 256 8.35 -18.61 -2.58
C LYS A 256 8.19 -17.21 -1.98
N GLU A 257 7.80 -16.22 -2.79
CA GLU A 257 7.59 -14.84 -2.31
C GLU A 257 6.49 -14.76 -1.25
N LEU A 258 5.39 -15.50 -1.42
CA LEU A 258 4.33 -15.58 -0.41
C LEU A 258 4.79 -16.30 0.87
N ALA A 259 5.60 -17.35 0.75
CA ALA A 259 6.10 -18.13 1.89
C ALA A 259 7.24 -17.44 2.67
N GLN A 260 7.90 -16.45 2.07
CA GLN A 260 9.05 -15.79 2.67
C GLN A 260 8.62 -14.75 3.71
N ILE A 261 9.19 -14.84 4.91
CA ILE A 261 9.03 -13.84 5.96
C ILE A 261 9.85 -12.59 5.61
N ARG A 262 9.21 -11.43 5.65
CA ARG A 262 9.86 -10.12 5.46
C ARG A 262 10.67 -9.76 6.70
N LYS A 263 11.84 -9.16 6.48
CA LYS A 263 12.78 -8.75 7.54
C LYS A 263 13.00 -7.23 7.57
N ASP A 264 12.27 -6.52 6.72
CA ASP A 264 12.44 -5.12 6.37
C ASP A 264 11.14 -4.33 6.57
N VAL A 265 10.29 -4.77 7.50
CA VAL A 265 9.08 -4.03 7.86
C VAL A 265 9.49 -2.66 8.41
N GLY A 266 8.77 -1.61 8.02
CA GLY A 266 8.99 -0.23 8.48
C GLY A 266 8.61 0.00 9.95
N LEU A 267 9.21 -0.77 10.85
CA LEU A 267 9.13 -0.69 12.30
C LEU A 267 10.55 -0.53 12.87
N VAL A 268 10.67 0.12 14.03
CA VAL A 268 11.94 0.26 14.75
C VAL A 268 11.83 -0.47 16.07
N PHE A 269 12.68 -1.47 16.26
CA PHE A 269 12.77 -2.27 17.48
C PHE A 269 13.74 -1.63 18.47
N ASP A 270 13.28 -1.47 19.71
CA ASP A 270 14.10 -0.98 20.83
C ASP A 270 14.29 -2.09 21.86
N LEU A 271 15.51 -2.66 21.89
CA LEU A 271 15.87 -3.73 22.81
C LEU A 271 15.80 -3.27 24.28
N LYS A 272 16.17 -2.03 24.61
CA LYS A 272 16.17 -1.56 26.01
C LYS A 272 14.76 -1.51 26.57
N LYS A 273 13.80 -1.01 25.79
CA LYS A 273 12.38 -0.98 26.16
C LYS A 273 11.75 -2.37 26.28
N SER A 274 12.40 -3.41 25.78
CA SER A 274 11.93 -4.79 25.92
C SER A 274 12.39 -5.48 27.21
N PHE A 275 13.11 -4.78 28.09
CA PHE A 275 13.46 -5.28 29.41
C PHE A 275 12.20 -5.32 30.31
N TRP A 276 11.49 -6.45 30.25
CA TRP A 276 10.10 -6.53 30.72
C TRP A 276 9.92 -6.37 32.23
N ARG A 277 10.96 -6.69 33.02
CA ARG A 277 10.89 -6.65 34.49
C ARG A 277 10.67 -5.24 35.03
N GLU A 278 11.18 -4.22 34.35
CA GLU A 278 10.97 -2.82 34.74
C GLU A 278 9.51 -2.36 34.56
N GLY A 279 8.80 -2.97 33.60
CA GLY A 279 7.40 -2.66 33.31
C GLY A 279 6.38 -3.56 34.01
N PHE A 280 6.82 -4.56 34.79
CA PHE A 280 5.94 -5.53 35.42
C PHE A 280 5.10 -4.91 36.53
N ASN A 281 3.77 -5.09 36.46
CA ASN A 281 2.83 -4.61 37.47
C ASN A 281 2.03 -5.81 38.04
N GLY A 282 2.50 -6.30 39.20
CA GLY A 282 1.91 -7.46 39.86
C GLY A 282 0.49 -7.24 40.38
N GLU A 283 0.17 -6.05 40.89
CA GLU A 283 -1.17 -5.72 41.40
C GLU A 283 -2.19 -5.71 40.26
N LYS A 284 -1.89 -5.01 39.18
CA LYS A 284 -2.73 -4.95 37.98
C LYS A 284 -2.90 -6.34 37.35
N LEU A 285 -1.84 -7.17 37.35
CA LEU A 285 -1.95 -8.54 36.88
C LEU A 285 -2.90 -9.36 37.78
N LYS A 286 -2.81 -9.26 39.11
CA LYS A 286 -3.74 -9.92 40.04
C LYS A 286 -5.19 -9.50 39.80
N GLU A 287 -5.44 -8.21 39.61
CA GLU A 287 -6.78 -7.68 39.30
C GLU A 287 -7.35 -8.31 38.02
N ILE A 288 -6.55 -8.35 36.94
CA ILE A 288 -6.98 -8.94 35.67
C ILE A 288 -7.24 -10.45 35.83
N LEU A 289 -6.36 -11.18 36.52
CA LEU A 289 -6.55 -12.62 36.75
C LEU A 289 -7.77 -12.91 37.61
N PHE A 290 -8.06 -12.07 38.61
CA PHE A 290 -9.24 -12.21 39.47
C PHE A 290 -10.52 -11.97 38.67
N HIS A 291 -10.54 -10.93 37.84
CA HIS A 291 -11.66 -10.63 36.95
C HIS A 291 -12.04 -11.84 36.08
N TYR A 292 -11.07 -12.50 35.45
CA TYR A 292 -11.32 -13.68 34.63
C TYR A 292 -11.50 -15.00 35.40
N GLY A 293 -11.46 -14.98 36.74
CA GLY A 293 -11.65 -16.17 37.58
C GLY A 293 -10.46 -17.14 37.57
N PHE A 294 -9.25 -16.68 37.27
CA PHE A 294 -8.05 -17.52 37.14
C PHE A 294 -7.33 -17.79 38.46
N ALA A 295 -8.06 -18.28 39.48
CA ALA A 295 -7.51 -18.55 40.82
C ALA A 295 -6.28 -19.49 40.81
N SER A 296 -6.27 -20.50 39.93
CA SER A 296 -5.12 -21.41 39.79
C SER A 296 -3.86 -20.72 39.26
N LEU A 297 -4.00 -19.75 38.34
CA LEU A 297 -2.88 -18.97 37.83
C LEU A 297 -2.40 -17.95 38.86
N ILE A 298 -3.30 -17.35 39.64
CA ILE A 298 -2.92 -16.47 40.75
C ILE A 298 -2.03 -17.24 41.73
N LYS A 299 -2.46 -18.42 42.17
CA LYS A 299 -1.67 -19.28 43.06
C LYS A 299 -0.32 -19.67 42.45
N ARG A 300 -0.33 -20.04 41.16
CA ARG A 300 0.88 -20.44 40.42
C ARG A 300 1.87 -19.28 40.22
N ILE A 301 1.40 -18.04 40.07
CA ILE A 301 2.25 -16.86 39.82
C ILE A 301 2.72 -16.22 41.13
N PHE A 302 1.86 -16.19 42.17
CA PHE A 302 2.08 -15.38 43.38
C PHE A 302 2.24 -16.13 44.71
N GLU A 303 1.74 -17.37 44.85
CA GLU A 303 1.67 -18.04 46.18
C GLU A 303 2.65 -19.21 46.34
N ASN A 304 3.01 -19.91 45.26
CA ASN A 304 4.03 -20.95 45.35
C ASN A 304 5.43 -20.31 45.43
N ASN A 305 6.08 -20.39 46.60
CA ASN A 305 7.49 -20.00 46.80
C ASN A 305 8.51 -20.86 45.99
N GLN A 306 8.04 -21.86 45.23
CA GLN A 306 8.83 -22.57 44.20
C GLN A 306 8.49 -22.11 42.77
N ALA A 307 7.53 -21.20 42.60
CA ALA A 307 7.02 -20.69 41.34
C ALA A 307 7.16 -19.16 41.18
N ALA A 308 7.60 -18.44 42.20
CA ALA A 308 8.16 -17.11 42.04
C ALA A 308 9.54 -17.24 41.36
N PRO A 309 9.74 -16.87 40.08
CA PRO A 309 11.09 -16.64 39.59
C PRO A 309 11.77 -15.63 40.51
N ALA A 310 13.07 -15.80 40.75
CA ALA A 310 13.93 -14.90 41.54
C ALA A 310 14.02 -13.49 40.93
N GLY A 311 12.89 -12.79 40.84
CA GLY A 311 12.68 -11.58 40.06
C GLY A 311 11.37 -10.87 40.33
N PHE A 312 10.55 -11.36 41.28
CA PHE A 312 9.35 -10.67 41.76
C PHE A 312 9.50 -10.10 43.18
N SER A 313 10.71 -10.08 43.75
CA SER A 313 10.96 -9.35 45.01
C SER A 313 11.00 -7.85 44.72
N GLU A 314 10.19 -7.09 45.45
CA GLU A 314 10.17 -5.62 45.46
C GLU A 314 11.60 -5.08 45.57
N GLY A 315 12.06 -4.41 44.52
CA GLY A 315 13.33 -3.70 44.51
C GLY A 315 13.24 -2.47 45.41
N GLU A 316 14.00 -2.51 46.50
CA GLU A 316 14.19 -1.44 47.46
C GLU A 316 14.66 -0.13 46.83
N LYS A 317 14.28 0.96 47.51
CA LYS A 317 14.67 2.36 47.30
C LYS A 317 16.18 2.52 47.07
N ALA A 318 16.56 2.97 45.87
CA ALA A 318 17.81 3.69 45.65
C ALA A 318 17.51 4.99 44.90
N ALA A 319 17.50 6.09 45.65
CA ALA A 319 17.52 7.44 45.10
C ALA A 319 18.94 7.79 44.65
N SER A 320 19.12 8.16 43.38
CA SER A 320 19.94 9.32 42.99
C SER A 320 19.88 9.61 41.49
N LYS A 321 19.35 10.80 41.20
CA LYS A 321 19.69 11.73 40.11
C LYS A 321 20.15 11.13 38.77
N GLU A 322 19.19 10.96 37.86
CA GLU A 322 19.34 11.44 36.47
C GLU A 322 17.95 11.71 35.89
N ALA A 323 17.85 12.77 35.09
CA ALA A 323 16.63 13.47 34.76
C ALA A 323 15.52 12.57 34.20
N SER A 324 14.29 12.82 34.66
CA SER A 324 13.05 12.22 34.18
C SER A 324 12.93 12.31 32.65
N LEU A 325 13.12 11.19 31.97
CA LEU A 325 12.72 10.98 30.58
C LEU A 325 11.64 9.91 30.52
N VAL A 326 10.53 10.19 31.22
CA VAL A 326 9.24 9.60 30.84
C VAL A 326 8.83 10.37 29.58
N PRO A 327 8.70 9.73 28.39
CA PRO A 327 8.02 10.41 27.29
C PRO A 327 6.62 10.74 27.81
N PRO A 328 6.13 11.99 27.71
CA PRO A 328 4.73 12.24 27.98
C PRO A 328 3.94 11.24 27.12
N LYS A 329 2.92 10.61 27.70
CA LYS A 329 1.91 9.88 26.93
C LYS A 329 1.44 10.83 25.83
N ALA A 330 1.99 10.68 24.61
CA ALA A 330 1.52 11.44 23.48
C ALA A 330 0.07 11.04 23.31
N GLY A 331 -0.81 12.00 23.62
CA GLY A 331 -2.23 11.85 23.45
C GLY A 331 -2.54 11.61 21.98
N ARG A 332 -3.83 11.52 21.69
CA ARG A 332 -4.43 11.27 20.37
C ARG A 332 -4.15 12.40 19.34
N GLU A 333 -3.10 13.19 19.48
CA GLU A 333 -2.78 14.34 18.65
C GLU A 333 -1.84 13.94 17.50
N GLU A 334 -2.25 14.26 16.26
CA GLU A 334 -1.40 14.08 15.08
C GLU A 334 -0.16 15.00 15.15
N PRO A 335 1.00 14.59 14.60
CA PRO A 335 2.17 15.46 14.51
C PRO A 335 1.88 16.71 13.67
N PRO A 336 2.52 17.85 13.96
CA PRO A 336 2.41 19.05 13.12
C PRO A 336 2.72 18.76 11.66
N GLU A 337 1.98 19.36 10.73
CA GLU A 337 2.16 19.15 9.29
C GLU A 337 3.61 19.40 8.83
N LYS A 338 4.29 20.38 9.44
CA LYS A 338 5.73 20.63 9.20
C LYS A 338 6.59 19.37 9.37
N LEU A 339 6.39 18.61 10.45
CA LEU A 339 7.19 17.41 10.74
C LEU A 339 6.80 16.24 9.83
N LYS A 340 5.50 16.11 9.53
CA LYS A 340 4.98 15.13 8.57
C LYS A 340 5.61 15.34 7.20
N ILE A 341 5.60 16.58 6.72
CA ILE A 341 6.20 16.99 5.45
C ILE A 341 7.70 16.72 5.46
N ALA A 342 8.41 17.09 6.53
CA ALA A 342 9.86 16.91 6.60
C ALA A 342 10.25 15.43 6.47
N LEU A 343 9.64 14.53 7.25
CA LEU A 343 9.92 13.10 7.15
C LEU A 343 9.55 12.53 5.77
N TRP A 344 8.36 12.88 5.27
CA TRP A 344 7.91 12.41 3.96
C TRP A 344 8.78 12.89 2.80
N LEU A 345 9.35 14.11 2.86
CA LEU A 345 10.29 14.60 1.86
C LEU A 345 11.63 13.84 1.89
N ILE A 346 12.13 13.52 3.08
CA ILE A 346 13.37 12.75 3.24
C ILE A 346 13.17 11.32 2.71
N ASP A 347 11.99 10.75 2.96
CA ASP A 347 11.61 9.42 2.51
C ASP A 347 10.11 9.28 2.23
N SER A 348 9.76 9.40 0.95
CA SER A 348 8.38 9.36 0.43
C SER A 348 7.63 8.04 0.66
N ARG A 349 8.29 7.00 1.22
CA ARG A 349 7.65 5.76 1.66
C ARG A 349 6.80 5.96 2.92
N PHE A 350 7.11 6.96 3.75
CA PHE A 350 6.30 7.33 4.90
C PHE A 350 5.13 8.22 4.43
N ILE A 351 4.05 7.59 4.01
CA ILE A 351 2.82 8.28 3.61
C ILE A 351 2.03 8.69 4.85
N ASN A 352 1.71 9.98 4.96
CA ASN A 352 1.03 10.60 6.11
C ASN A 352 1.62 10.16 7.48
N PRO A 353 2.90 10.51 7.76
CA PRO A 353 3.62 9.98 8.92
C PRO A 353 2.94 10.29 10.26
N SER A 354 2.99 9.33 11.17
CA SER A 354 2.57 9.48 12.57
C SER A 354 3.73 9.93 13.47
N TRP A 355 3.43 10.24 14.74
CA TRP A 355 4.48 10.45 15.75
C TRP A 355 5.38 9.22 15.91
N GLU A 356 4.82 8.01 15.79
CA GLU A 356 5.58 6.76 15.86
C GLU A 356 6.60 6.68 14.72
N ASP A 357 6.18 7.01 13.48
CA ASP A 357 7.09 7.02 12.33
C ASP A 357 8.18 8.10 12.48
N ILE A 358 7.83 9.29 12.98
CA ILE A 358 8.78 10.39 13.21
C ILE A 358 9.82 9.99 14.25
N PHE A 359 9.39 9.53 15.42
CA PHE A 359 10.29 9.12 16.50
C PHE A 359 11.14 7.91 16.12
N ALA A 360 10.58 6.97 15.36
CA ALA A 360 11.30 5.83 14.82
C ALA A 360 12.42 6.29 13.86
N PHE A 361 12.11 7.23 12.97
CA PHE A 361 13.07 7.74 12.00
C PHE A 361 14.19 8.59 12.64
N THR A 362 13.83 9.47 13.56
CA THR A 362 14.78 10.39 14.23
C THR A 362 15.56 9.70 15.34
N ARG A 363 15.00 8.63 15.95
CA ARG A 363 15.57 7.92 17.10
C ARG A 363 15.56 8.76 18.38
N THR A 364 14.54 9.60 18.53
CA THR A 364 14.29 10.38 19.74
C THR A 364 12.84 10.25 20.17
N SER A 365 12.57 10.48 21.46
CA SER A 365 11.21 10.59 22.02
C SER A 365 10.77 12.03 22.26
N SER A 366 11.63 13.01 21.96
CA SER A 366 11.35 14.44 22.14
C SER A 366 10.91 15.08 20.81
N PRO A 367 9.70 15.67 20.73
CA PRO A 367 9.23 16.41 19.56
C PRO A 367 10.22 17.48 19.07
N ILE A 368 10.83 18.23 20.00
CA ILE A 368 11.76 19.31 19.69
C ILE A 368 13.05 18.76 19.09
N GLN A 369 13.58 17.67 19.66
CA GLN A 369 14.77 17.02 19.13
C GLN A 369 14.48 16.39 17.75
N ALA A 370 13.30 15.79 17.58
CA ALA A 370 12.88 15.18 16.33
C ALA A 370 12.79 16.23 15.22
N GLU A 371 12.21 17.40 15.53
CA GLU A 371 12.20 18.54 14.61
C GLU A 371 13.62 18.95 14.20
N LYS A 372 14.52 19.14 15.17
CA LYS A 372 15.91 19.53 14.89
C LYS A 372 16.60 18.53 13.95
N GLU A 373 16.47 17.24 14.21
CA GLU A 373 17.09 16.18 13.41
C GLU A 373 16.51 16.09 12.01
N LEU A 374 15.18 16.21 11.86
CA LEU A 374 14.54 16.26 10.55
C LEU A 374 15.01 17.48 9.74
N LEU A 375 15.11 18.66 10.35
CA LEU A 375 15.57 19.87 9.66
C LEU A 375 17.05 19.79 9.25
N VAL A 376 17.91 19.17 10.07
CA VAL A 376 19.30 18.89 9.68
C VAL A 376 19.32 17.97 8.46
N LYS A 377 18.52 16.90 8.45
CA LYS A 377 18.43 15.99 7.30
C LYS A 377 17.88 16.64 6.04
N ILE A 378 16.90 17.53 6.16
CA ILE A 378 16.38 18.32 5.03
C ILE A 378 17.52 19.11 4.37
N LYS A 379 18.40 19.70 5.18
CA LYS A 379 19.59 20.42 4.70
C LYS A 379 20.64 19.48 4.09
N GLU A 380 21.01 18.41 4.79
CA GLU A 380 21.98 17.41 4.29
C GLU A 380 21.56 16.79 2.96
N GLU A 381 20.25 16.62 2.75
CA GLU A 381 19.67 16.05 1.54
C GLU A 381 19.37 17.09 0.45
N ASN A 382 19.71 18.36 0.63
CA ASN A 382 19.40 19.47 -0.30
C ASN A 382 17.90 19.62 -0.63
N LEU A 383 17.03 19.39 0.36
CA LEU A 383 15.58 19.45 0.23
C LEU A 383 14.99 20.80 0.73
N GLU A 384 15.84 21.74 1.17
CA GLU A 384 15.40 23.01 1.76
C GLU A 384 14.48 23.81 0.83
N LYS A 385 14.80 23.87 -0.47
CA LYS A 385 13.99 24.57 -1.46
C LYS A 385 12.57 24.00 -1.53
N VAL A 386 12.45 22.68 -1.72
CA VAL A 386 11.14 22.02 -1.78
C VAL A 386 10.37 22.16 -0.47
N PHE A 387 11.07 22.08 0.66
CA PHE A 387 10.46 22.18 1.97
C PHE A 387 9.91 23.59 2.27
N TYR A 388 10.76 24.62 2.17
CA TYR A 388 10.42 25.98 2.56
C TYR A 388 9.70 26.79 1.48
N GLU A 389 9.97 26.56 0.20
CA GLU A 389 9.39 27.34 -0.89
C GLU A 389 8.17 26.67 -1.53
N ILE A 390 7.99 25.36 -1.39
CA ILE A 390 6.86 24.62 -2.00
C ILE A 390 5.92 24.04 -0.96
N GLU A 391 6.37 23.19 -0.04
CA GLU A 391 5.44 22.44 0.82
C GLU A 391 4.89 23.24 2.01
N LEU A 392 5.74 24.00 2.71
CA LEU A 392 5.28 24.76 3.88
C LEU A 392 4.30 25.90 3.55
N PRO A 393 4.52 26.73 2.52
CA PRO A 393 3.56 27.78 2.16
C PRO A 393 2.19 27.22 1.78
N LEU A 394 2.17 26.01 1.23
CA LEU A 394 0.95 25.33 0.80
C LEU A 394 0.06 24.90 1.98
N VAL A 395 0.62 24.68 3.18
CA VAL A 395 -0.16 24.27 4.37
C VAL A 395 -1.31 25.25 4.64
N ASP A 396 -1.04 26.56 4.61
CA ASP A 396 -2.04 27.58 4.90
C ASP A 396 -3.04 27.76 3.75
N ILE A 397 -2.60 27.56 2.51
CA ILE A 397 -3.48 27.57 1.32
C ILE A 397 -4.49 26.43 1.43
N LEU A 398 -4.02 25.22 1.75
CA LEU A 398 -4.87 24.05 1.90
C LEU A 398 -5.85 24.22 3.06
N LYS A 399 -5.40 24.68 4.23
CA LYS A 399 -6.32 24.97 5.35
C LYS A 399 -7.43 25.95 4.97
N LYS A 400 -7.14 26.98 4.18
CA LYS A 400 -8.15 27.92 3.66
C LYS A 400 -9.12 27.24 2.70
N MET A 401 -8.63 26.37 1.81
CA MET A 401 -9.47 25.57 0.91
C MET A 401 -10.38 24.62 1.70
N GLU A 402 -9.83 23.91 2.68
CA GLU A 402 -10.57 23.00 3.57
C GLU A 402 -11.66 23.76 4.35
N GLY A 403 -11.30 24.89 4.98
CA GLY A 403 -12.25 25.72 5.73
C GLY A 403 -13.34 26.32 4.86
N ARG A 404 -13.05 26.58 3.57
CA ARG A 404 -14.05 27.07 2.63
C ARG A 404 -14.97 25.96 2.11
N GLY A 405 -14.45 24.80 1.72
CA GLY A 405 -15.25 23.71 1.14
C GLY A 405 -15.94 24.07 -0.18
N LEU A 406 -16.87 23.24 -0.64
CA LEU A 406 -17.64 23.43 -1.88
C LEU A 406 -19.14 23.39 -1.63
N LEU A 407 -19.88 24.35 -2.19
CA LEU A 407 -21.33 24.41 -2.07
C LEU A 407 -22.01 23.30 -2.87
N VAL A 408 -22.99 22.64 -2.24
CA VAL A 408 -23.77 21.57 -2.84
C VAL A 408 -25.24 21.97 -2.94
N ASP A 409 -25.83 21.76 -4.11
CA ASP A 409 -27.26 21.87 -4.33
C ASP A 409 -27.97 20.64 -3.73
N ILE A 410 -28.33 20.74 -2.45
CA ILE A 410 -28.97 19.66 -1.68
C ILE A 410 -30.32 19.26 -2.29
N ALA A 411 -31.08 20.22 -2.82
CA ALA A 411 -32.37 19.98 -3.43
C ALA A 411 -32.22 19.15 -4.71
N TYR A 412 -31.27 19.53 -5.57
CA TYR A 412 -30.92 18.76 -6.76
C TYR A 412 -30.37 17.37 -6.41
N SER A 413 -29.50 17.25 -5.39
CA SER A 413 -28.96 15.96 -4.95
C SER A 413 -30.05 15.00 -4.48
N LYS A 414 -31.03 15.49 -3.70
CA LYS A 414 -32.20 14.69 -3.26
C LYS A 414 -33.08 14.25 -4.44
N LYS A 415 -33.33 15.15 -5.40
CA LYS A 415 -34.07 14.84 -6.62
C LYS A 415 -33.35 13.77 -7.45
N LEU A 416 -32.03 13.91 -7.61
CA LEU A 416 -31.21 12.96 -8.35
C LEU A 416 -31.15 11.59 -7.67
N SER A 417 -31.06 11.56 -6.33
CA SER A 417 -31.13 10.32 -5.54
C SER A 417 -32.41 9.55 -5.84
N GLY A 418 -33.58 10.20 -5.78
CA GLY A 418 -34.86 9.55 -6.08
C GLY A 418 -34.93 8.99 -7.51
N GLN A 419 -34.50 9.77 -8.51
CA GLN A 419 -34.47 9.32 -9.91
C GLN A 419 -33.55 8.12 -10.13
N TYR A 420 -32.39 8.08 -9.47
CA TYR A 420 -31.42 7.02 -9.66
C TYR A 420 -31.77 5.75 -8.88
N HIS A 421 -32.40 5.87 -7.70
CA HIS A 421 -33.00 4.73 -7.00
C HIS A 421 -34.09 4.06 -7.85
N GLN A 422 -34.97 4.83 -8.49
CA GLN A 422 -35.98 4.28 -9.40
C GLN A 422 -35.34 3.49 -10.56
N LYS A 423 -34.29 4.05 -11.18
CA LYS A 423 -33.53 3.35 -12.24
C LYS A 423 -32.79 2.10 -11.73
N LEU A 424 -32.27 2.13 -10.50
CA LEU A 424 -31.67 0.96 -9.87
C LEU A 424 -32.70 -0.17 -9.71
N GLU A 425 -33.90 0.14 -9.22
CA GLU A 425 -34.98 -0.84 -9.10
C GLU A 425 -35.40 -1.43 -10.45
N GLU A 426 -35.47 -0.62 -11.50
CA GLU A 426 -35.78 -1.07 -12.86
C GLU A 426 -34.70 -2.04 -13.39
N LEU A 427 -33.43 -1.68 -13.22
CA LEU A 427 -32.29 -2.52 -13.61
C LEU A 427 -32.23 -3.81 -12.79
N GLU A 428 -32.51 -3.73 -11.50
CA GLU A 428 -32.54 -4.88 -10.60
C GLU A 428 -33.64 -5.87 -11.01
N LYS A 429 -34.86 -5.39 -11.25
CA LYS A 429 -35.97 -6.21 -11.78
C LYS A 429 -35.61 -6.83 -13.14
N LYS A 430 -34.91 -6.10 -14.02
CA LYS A 430 -34.44 -6.61 -15.32
C LYS A 430 -33.39 -7.70 -15.16
N ILE A 431 -32.44 -7.54 -14.24
CA ILE A 431 -31.40 -8.52 -13.94
C ILE A 431 -32.01 -9.78 -13.34
N TRP A 432 -32.90 -9.67 -12.36
CA TRP A 432 -33.59 -10.82 -11.77
C TRP A 432 -34.43 -11.59 -12.79
N ARG A 433 -35.14 -10.90 -13.69
CA ARG A 433 -35.87 -11.56 -14.79
C ARG A 433 -34.94 -12.33 -15.72
N ALA A 434 -33.77 -11.78 -16.04
CA ALA A 434 -32.79 -12.44 -16.89
C ALA A 434 -32.04 -13.58 -16.17
N ALA A 435 -31.89 -13.50 -14.84
CA ALA A 435 -31.25 -14.51 -14.01
C ALA A 435 -32.19 -15.65 -13.59
N GLY A 436 -33.51 -15.43 -13.62
CA GLY A 436 -34.53 -16.41 -13.20
C GLY A 436 -34.79 -16.44 -11.70
N GLU A 437 -34.06 -15.67 -10.89
CA GLU A 437 -34.25 -15.59 -9.43
C GLU A 437 -33.80 -14.23 -8.88
N LYS A 438 -34.16 -13.98 -7.61
CA LYS A 438 -33.71 -12.80 -6.86
C LYS A 438 -32.43 -13.12 -6.12
N PHE A 439 -31.46 -12.21 -6.20
CA PHE A 439 -30.18 -12.28 -5.51
C PHE A 439 -29.60 -10.87 -5.32
N ASN A 440 -28.59 -10.75 -4.47
CA ASN A 440 -27.88 -9.49 -4.25
C ASN A 440 -26.86 -9.23 -5.37
N ILE A 441 -27.20 -8.30 -6.28
CA ILE A 441 -26.37 -7.93 -7.45
C ILE A 441 -25.03 -7.27 -7.03
N ASN A 442 -25.01 -6.63 -5.85
CA ASN A 442 -23.79 -6.03 -5.30
C ASN A 442 -22.84 -7.08 -4.72
N SER A 443 -23.30 -8.30 -4.43
CA SER A 443 -22.44 -9.41 -3.99
C SER A 443 -21.70 -10.02 -5.18
N PRO A 444 -20.36 -9.89 -5.27
CA PRO A 444 -19.59 -10.46 -6.38
C PRO A 444 -19.71 -11.98 -6.46
N GLN A 445 -19.88 -12.65 -5.32
CA GLN A 445 -20.02 -14.10 -5.21
C GLN A 445 -21.34 -14.59 -5.79
N GLN A 446 -22.47 -14.03 -5.33
CA GLN A 446 -23.79 -14.41 -5.84
C GLN A 446 -23.88 -14.08 -7.34
N LEU A 447 -23.37 -12.92 -7.76
CA LEU A 447 -23.35 -12.58 -9.18
C LEU A 447 -22.50 -13.58 -10.00
N ALA A 448 -21.34 -14.01 -9.50
CA ALA A 448 -20.50 -14.98 -10.20
C ALA A 448 -21.23 -16.33 -10.38
N GLU A 449 -21.91 -16.80 -9.33
CA GLU A 449 -22.72 -18.03 -9.36
C GLU A 449 -23.81 -17.95 -10.45
N ILE A 450 -24.59 -16.86 -10.45
CA ILE A 450 -25.62 -16.62 -11.48
C ILE A 450 -25.04 -16.63 -12.89
N LEU A 451 -23.96 -15.86 -13.12
CA LEU A 451 -23.42 -15.66 -14.47
C LEU A 451 -22.73 -16.91 -15.02
N PHE A 452 -21.98 -17.63 -14.20
CA PHE A 452 -21.09 -18.69 -14.68
C PHE A 452 -21.60 -20.10 -14.39
N GLU A 453 -22.38 -20.31 -13.33
CA GLU A 453 -22.93 -21.63 -12.98
C GLU A 453 -24.33 -21.82 -13.56
N LYS A 454 -25.23 -20.85 -13.34
CA LYS A 454 -26.63 -20.95 -13.81
C LYS A 454 -26.79 -20.57 -15.27
N LEU A 455 -26.33 -19.37 -15.65
CA LEU A 455 -26.39 -18.90 -17.04
C LEU A 455 -25.29 -19.50 -17.93
N LYS A 456 -24.34 -20.23 -17.34
CA LYS A 456 -23.25 -20.96 -18.02
C LYS A 456 -22.49 -20.10 -19.03
N LEU A 457 -22.32 -18.80 -18.76
CA LEU A 457 -21.59 -17.91 -19.65
C LEU A 457 -20.13 -18.33 -19.75
N SER A 458 -19.57 -18.30 -20.97
CA SER A 458 -18.18 -18.69 -21.21
C SER A 458 -17.24 -17.78 -20.42
N ALA A 459 -16.49 -18.37 -19.51
CA ALA A 459 -15.48 -17.68 -18.72
C ALA A 459 -14.07 -17.78 -19.32
N LYS A 460 -13.94 -18.22 -20.58
CA LYS A 460 -12.65 -18.41 -21.26
C LYS A 460 -11.94 -17.05 -21.41
N GLY A 461 -10.70 -16.94 -20.93
CA GLY A 461 -9.92 -15.70 -20.97
C GLY A 461 -10.24 -14.66 -19.89
N LEU A 462 -11.17 -14.97 -18.96
CA LEU A 462 -11.38 -14.15 -17.77
C LEU A 462 -10.33 -14.47 -16.70
N LYS A 463 -9.80 -13.41 -16.09
CA LYS A 463 -8.99 -13.55 -14.87
C LYS A 463 -9.88 -14.08 -13.74
N LYS A 464 -9.31 -14.93 -12.88
CA LYS A 464 -9.97 -15.31 -11.62
C LYS A 464 -9.81 -14.16 -10.62
N THR A 465 -10.79 -13.97 -9.74
CA THR A 465 -10.54 -13.22 -8.51
C THR A 465 -9.46 -13.96 -7.75
N GLY A 466 -8.76 -13.26 -6.87
CA GLY A 466 -7.79 -13.95 -6.07
C GLY A 466 -8.42 -15.07 -5.27
N GLN A 467 -9.68 -15.07 -4.85
CA GLN A 467 -10.39 -16.23 -4.24
C GLN A 467 -10.63 -17.45 -5.18
N GLY A 468 -10.05 -17.47 -6.39
CA GLY A 468 -10.22 -18.55 -7.39
C GLY A 468 -11.56 -18.54 -8.12
N ALA A 469 -12.55 -17.79 -7.62
CA ALA A 469 -13.83 -17.54 -8.29
C ALA A 469 -13.63 -16.76 -9.59
N ARG A 470 -14.58 -16.84 -10.52
CA ARG A 470 -14.50 -16.07 -11.77
C ARG A 470 -14.71 -14.59 -11.47
N SER A 471 -13.80 -13.74 -11.96
CA SER A 471 -13.86 -12.31 -11.70
C SER A 471 -15.10 -11.69 -12.33
N THR A 472 -15.89 -11.02 -11.48
CA THR A 472 -16.96 -10.13 -11.91
C THR A 472 -16.49 -8.67 -11.96
N ARG A 473 -15.19 -8.36 -11.90
CA ARG A 473 -14.72 -6.96 -12.02
C ARG A 473 -15.18 -6.34 -13.35
N PHE A 474 -15.38 -5.01 -13.37
CA PHE A 474 -15.83 -4.28 -14.57
C PHE A 474 -14.99 -4.62 -15.81
N SER A 475 -13.65 -4.66 -15.68
CA SER A 475 -12.73 -4.98 -16.78
C SER A 475 -12.88 -6.39 -17.34
N GLU A 476 -13.34 -7.34 -16.52
CA GLU A 476 -13.53 -8.74 -16.90
C GLU A 476 -14.94 -8.94 -17.48
N LEU A 477 -15.97 -8.41 -16.82
CA LEU A 477 -17.35 -8.45 -17.33
C LEU A 477 -17.50 -7.70 -18.66
N SER A 478 -16.74 -6.63 -18.88
CA SER A 478 -16.78 -5.88 -20.16
C SER A 478 -16.36 -6.74 -21.36
N LYS A 479 -15.51 -7.75 -21.16
CA LYS A 479 -15.12 -8.71 -22.22
C LYS A 479 -16.29 -9.61 -22.64
N LEU A 480 -17.29 -9.74 -21.76
CA LEU A 480 -18.50 -10.55 -21.95
C LEU A 480 -19.74 -9.69 -22.22
N ALA A 481 -19.59 -8.40 -22.48
CA ALA A 481 -20.74 -7.51 -22.63
C ALA A 481 -21.69 -7.97 -23.74
N ASP A 482 -21.16 -8.55 -24.82
CA ASP A 482 -21.95 -9.02 -25.97
C ASP A 482 -22.37 -10.50 -25.86
N SER A 483 -21.93 -11.23 -24.84
CA SER A 483 -22.30 -12.64 -24.67
C SER A 483 -23.71 -12.82 -24.10
N HIS A 484 -24.19 -11.88 -23.27
CA HIS A 484 -25.54 -11.94 -22.71
C HIS A 484 -26.07 -10.56 -22.28
N PRO A 485 -27.36 -10.24 -22.54
CA PRO A 485 -27.97 -8.95 -22.16
C PRO A 485 -27.93 -8.62 -20.66
N VAL A 486 -27.85 -9.64 -19.79
CA VAL A 486 -27.72 -9.46 -18.34
C VAL A 486 -26.43 -8.71 -17.98
N ILE A 487 -25.34 -8.92 -18.72
CA ILE A 487 -24.03 -8.34 -18.42
C ILE A 487 -24.08 -6.82 -18.59
N LYS A 488 -24.66 -6.33 -19.70
CA LYS A 488 -24.87 -4.89 -19.92
C LYS A 488 -25.71 -4.26 -18.81
N SER A 489 -26.75 -4.95 -18.35
CA SER A 489 -27.61 -4.49 -17.27
C SER A 489 -26.89 -4.45 -15.91
N VAL A 490 -26.07 -5.46 -15.62
CA VAL A 490 -25.24 -5.54 -14.40
C VAL A 490 -24.16 -4.45 -14.37
N LEU A 491 -23.49 -4.19 -15.49
CA LEU A 491 -22.50 -3.12 -15.61
C LEU A 491 -23.14 -1.75 -15.35
N ALA A 492 -24.30 -1.49 -15.96
CA ALA A 492 -25.07 -0.26 -15.73
C ALA A 492 -25.53 -0.13 -14.27
N TYR A 493 -26.03 -1.22 -13.68
CA TYR A 493 -26.46 -1.25 -12.27
C TYR A 493 -25.30 -0.90 -11.33
N ARG A 494 -24.13 -1.52 -11.50
CA ARG A 494 -22.97 -1.28 -10.63
C ARG A 494 -22.40 0.12 -10.76
N GLU A 495 -22.37 0.65 -11.98
CA GLU A 495 -21.99 2.05 -12.20
C GLU A 495 -22.94 2.96 -11.42
N LEU A 496 -24.25 2.81 -11.62
CA LEU A 496 -25.26 3.65 -10.99
C LEU A 496 -25.27 3.50 -9.46
N ALA A 497 -25.16 2.27 -8.95
CA ALA A 497 -25.13 1.97 -7.52
C ALA A 497 -23.92 2.64 -6.85
N LYS A 498 -22.74 2.61 -7.49
CA LYS A 498 -21.57 3.34 -6.99
C LYS A 498 -21.84 4.84 -6.92
N LEU A 499 -22.45 5.43 -7.96
CA LEU A 499 -22.77 6.86 -7.98
C LEU A 499 -23.74 7.24 -6.85
N VAL A 500 -24.78 6.44 -6.63
CA VAL A 500 -25.80 6.68 -5.60
C VAL A 500 -25.23 6.54 -4.20
N PHE A 501 -24.71 5.34 -3.88
CA PHE A 501 -24.31 4.99 -2.51
C PHE A 501 -23.00 5.65 -2.05
N THR A 502 -22.08 5.96 -2.98
CA THR A 502 -20.79 6.58 -2.62
C THR A 502 -20.84 8.11 -2.63
N TYR A 503 -21.69 8.70 -3.47
CA TYR A 503 -21.70 10.15 -3.70
C TYR A 503 -23.06 10.78 -3.36
N ILE A 504 -24.10 10.49 -4.14
CA ILE A 504 -25.35 11.26 -4.13
C ILE A 504 -26.06 11.22 -2.76
N ASP A 505 -26.13 10.05 -2.12
CA ASP A 505 -26.80 9.88 -0.82
C ASP A 505 -25.94 10.36 0.36
N VAL A 506 -24.64 10.51 0.11
CA VAL A 506 -23.66 10.89 1.12
C VAL A 506 -23.53 12.41 1.18
N PHE A 507 -23.65 13.12 0.06
CA PHE A 507 -23.48 14.58 0.01
C PHE A 507 -24.36 15.34 1.02
N PRO A 508 -25.67 15.07 1.16
CA PRO A 508 -26.49 15.79 2.13
C PRO A 508 -26.11 15.51 3.60
N LYS A 509 -25.43 14.39 3.87
CA LYS A 509 -24.98 14.00 5.21
C LYS A 509 -23.62 14.61 5.57
N LEU A 510 -22.82 14.97 4.57
CA LEU A 510 -21.50 15.56 4.72
C LEU A 510 -21.50 17.09 4.61
N ALA A 511 -22.57 17.67 4.07
CA ALA A 511 -22.72 19.11 3.98
C ALA A 511 -22.88 19.72 5.38
N ASP A 512 -22.19 20.83 5.62
CA ASP A 512 -22.33 21.63 6.83
C ASP A 512 -23.65 22.43 6.84
N GLN A 513 -23.80 23.30 7.83
CA GLN A 513 -24.97 24.18 7.99
C GLN A 513 -25.17 25.15 6.82
N ASP A 514 -24.09 25.52 6.11
CA ASP A 514 -24.10 26.42 4.96
C ASP A 514 -24.22 25.66 3.63
N GLY A 515 -24.43 24.33 3.69
CA GLY A 515 -24.58 23.46 2.53
C GLY A 515 -23.26 23.14 1.83
N ARG A 516 -22.11 23.29 2.51
CA ARG A 516 -20.77 23.10 1.96
C ARG A 516 -20.16 21.78 2.41
N ILE A 517 -19.50 21.10 1.48
CA ILE A 517 -18.72 19.88 1.75
C ILE A 517 -17.25 20.24 1.86
N HIS A 518 -16.62 19.78 2.94
CA HIS A 518 -15.22 20.04 3.26
C HIS A 518 -14.42 18.74 3.08
N THR A 519 -13.54 18.71 2.08
CA THR A 519 -12.55 17.63 1.96
C THR A 519 -11.32 17.97 2.80
N LYS A 520 -10.64 16.96 3.35
CA LYS A 520 -9.28 17.10 3.90
C LYS A 520 -8.24 16.80 2.82
N PHE A 521 -7.34 17.72 2.56
CA PHE A 521 -6.19 17.53 1.68
C PHE A 521 -5.02 16.93 2.46
N ILE A 522 -4.33 15.98 1.86
CA ILE A 522 -3.16 15.31 2.46
C ILE A 522 -1.96 15.57 1.56
N GLN A 523 -1.07 16.48 1.97
CA GLN A 523 0.16 16.79 1.22
C GLN A 523 1.10 15.59 1.15
N THR A 524 1.18 14.83 2.22
CA THR A 524 2.05 13.66 2.39
C THR A 524 1.34 12.36 1.99
N GLY A 525 0.24 12.44 1.25
CA GLY A 525 -0.65 11.32 0.94
C GLY A 525 -0.19 10.42 -0.22
N THR A 526 0.77 10.86 -1.03
CA THR A 526 1.29 10.10 -2.16
C THR A 526 2.81 10.15 -2.22
N ALA A 527 3.46 9.10 -2.72
CA ALA A 527 4.91 9.09 -2.91
C ALA A 527 5.38 10.00 -4.06
N THR A 528 4.46 10.40 -4.94
CA THR A 528 4.75 11.20 -6.15
C THR A 528 4.73 12.70 -5.91
N GLY A 529 4.36 13.17 -4.72
CA GLY A 529 4.20 14.61 -4.43
C GLY A 529 2.77 15.12 -4.56
N ARG A 530 1.91 14.41 -5.29
CA ARG A 530 0.50 14.79 -5.51
C ARG A 530 -0.27 14.89 -4.20
N LEU A 531 -1.13 15.90 -4.11
CA LEU A 531 -2.13 16.00 -3.04
C LEU A 531 -3.09 14.82 -3.15
N ALA A 532 -3.48 14.26 -2.01
CA ALA A 532 -4.63 13.36 -1.91
C ALA A 532 -5.79 14.06 -1.19
N SER A 533 -7.01 13.56 -1.39
CA SER A 533 -8.23 14.07 -0.76
C SER A 533 -8.97 12.94 -0.05
N LYS A 534 -9.43 13.21 1.18
CA LYS A 534 -10.25 12.28 1.98
C LYS A 534 -11.41 13.00 2.68
N ASN A 535 -12.43 12.23 3.02
CA ASN A 535 -13.58 12.66 3.83
C ASN A 535 -14.35 13.88 3.30
N PRO A 536 -14.90 13.87 2.07
CA PRO A 536 -14.86 12.81 1.06
C PRO A 536 -13.73 13.01 0.05
N ASN A 537 -13.42 11.98 -0.75
CA ASN A 537 -12.44 12.11 -1.83
C ASN A 537 -13.08 12.83 -3.03
N LEU A 538 -12.80 14.12 -3.18
CA LEU A 538 -13.31 14.97 -4.25
C LEU A 538 -12.43 15.01 -5.51
N GLN A 539 -11.24 14.41 -5.47
CA GLN A 539 -10.38 14.28 -6.66
C GLN A 539 -10.91 13.22 -7.63
N ASN A 540 -11.63 12.20 -7.12
CA ASN A 540 -12.14 11.09 -7.93
C ASN A 540 -13.61 11.26 -8.31
N LEU A 541 -14.04 12.48 -8.60
CA LEU A 541 -15.41 12.72 -9.06
C LEU A 541 -15.62 12.13 -10.46
N PRO A 542 -16.70 11.36 -10.71
CA PRO A 542 -16.94 10.70 -11.99
C PRO A 542 -17.13 11.70 -13.16
N THR A 543 -16.39 11.51 -14.26
CA THR A 543 -16.40 12.46 -15.41
C THR A 543 -16.90 11.87 -16.74
N ARG A 544 -16.82 10.55 -16.93
CA ARG A 544 -16.95 9.94 -18.28
C ARG A 544 -18.39 9.66 -18.73
N SER A 545 -19.29 9.29 -17.82
CA SER A 545 -20.67 8.93 -18.16
C SER A 545 -21.65 10.08 -17.96
N GLU A 546 -22.78 10.04 -18.67
CA GLU A 546 -23.94 10.92 -18.44
C GLU A 546 -24.34 10.94 -16.96
N PHE A 547 -24.39 9.76 -16.33
CA PHE A 547 -24.75 9.63 -14.93
C PHE A 547 -23.72 10.30 -14.01
N GLY A 548 -22.42 10.11 -14.28
CA GLY A 548 -21.34 10.76 -13.54
C GLY A 548 -21.33 12.28 -13.69
N ARG A 549 -21.55 12.78 -14.91
CA ARG A 549 -21.69 14.23 -15.18
C ARG A 549 -22.84 14.85 -14.38
N ALA A 550 -23.94 14.13 -14.19
CA ALA A 550 -25.04 14.61 -13.35
C ALA A 550 -24.68 14.67 -11.86
N VAL A 551 -23.79 13.82 -11.35
CA VAL A 551 -23.26 13.92 -9.97
C VAL A 551 -22.42 15.19 -9.80
N ARG A 552 -21.59 15.53 -10.79
CA ARG A 552 -20.83 16.79 -10.79
C ARG A 552 -21.76 18.01 -10.71
N ARG A 553 -22.94 17.98 -11.34
CA ARG A 553 -23.93 19.08 -11.29
C ARG A 553 -24.41 19.43 -9.87
N CYS A 554 -24.27 18.50 -8.90
CA CYS A 554 -24.59 18.78 -7.50
C CYS A 554 -23.69 19.86 -6.90
N PHE A 555 -22.48 20.06 -7.40
CA PHE A 555 -21.57 21.11 -6.93
C PHE A 555 -21.81 22.39 -7.72
N VAL A 556 -22.18 23.46 -7.02
CA VAL A 556 -22.60 24.74 -7.61
C VAL A 556 -21.78 25.90 -7.03
N ALA A 557 -21.59 26.94 -7.83
CA ALA A 557 -21.01 28.18 -7.32
C ALA A 557 -22.05 28.93 -6.46
N PRO A 558 -21.63 29.67 -5.41
CA PRO A 558 -22.53 30.53 -4.65
C PRO A 558 -23.16 31.63 -5.50
N ALA A 559 -24.28 32.19 -5.05
CA ALA A 559 -24.93 33.31 -5.74
C ALA A 559 -23.97 34.50 -5.94
N GLY A 560 -23.97 35.09 -7.14
CA GLY A 560 -23.07 36.17 -7.55
C GLY A 560 -21.62 35.73 -7.86
N LYS A 561 -21.39 34.41 -7.90
CA LYS A 561 -20.10 33.81 -8.26
C LYS A 561 -20.28 32.72 -9.31
N SER A 562 -19.20 32.47 -10.04
CA SER A 562 -19.06 31.35 -10.98
C SER A 562 -17.79 30.57 -10.69
N PHE A 563 -17.76 29.30 -11.11
CA PHE A 563 -16.52 28.54 -11.11
C PHE A 563 -15.64 28.93 -12.29
N LEU A 564 -14.34 29.03 -12.00
CA LEU A 564 -13.26 29.12 -12.99
C LEU A 564 -12.35 27.91 -12.79
N SER A 565 -12.18 27.11 -13.83
CA SER A 565 -11.26 25.98 -13.86
C SER A 565 -10.07 26.32 -14.76
N LEU A 566 -8.87 26.03 -14.27
CA LEU A 566 -7.61 26.18 -14.97
C LEU A 566 -6.92 24.80 -14.99
N ASP A 567 -6.75 24.22 -16.17
CA ASP A 567 -6.23 22.85 -16.33
C ASP A 567 -5.00 22.86 -17.25
N TYR A 568 -3.89 22.26 -16.81
CA TYR A 568 -2.71 22.18 -17.66
C TYR A 568 -2.94 21.24 -18.85
N SER A 569 -2.72 21.75 -20.05
CA SER A 569 -2.80 20.93 -21.26
C SER A 569 -1.55 20.07 -21.44
N GLN A 570 -1.69 18.77 -21.18
CA GLN A 570 -0.68 17.74 -21.48
C GLN A 570 0.65 17.96 -20.73
N ILE A 571 0.56 18.36 -19.46
CA ILE A 571 1.72 18.80 -18.65
C ILE A 571 2.84 17.76 -18.59
N GLU A 572 2.50 16.48 -18.44
CA GLU A 572 3.50 15.41 -18.31
C GLU A 572 4.35 15.24 -19.59
N LEU A 573 3.73 15.37 -20.78
CA LEU A 573 4.46 15.31 -22.05
C LEU A 573 5.31 16.56 -22.28
N ARG A 574 4.84 17.73 -21.85
CA ARG A 574 5.63 18.97 -21.91
C ARG A 574 6.85 18.91 -20.99
N ILE A 575 6.68 18.39 -19.78
CA ILE A 575 7.80 18.14 -18.87
C ILE A 575 8.77 17.13 -19.48
N ALA A 576 8.28 16.02 -20.04
CA ALA A 576 9.14 15.05 -20.70
C ALA A 576 9.96 15.70 -21.82
N ALA A 577 9.33 16.50 -22.70
CA ALA A 577 10.02 17.25 -23.76
C ALA A 577 11.02 18.27 -23.21
N GLY A 578 10.66 18.97 -22.12
CA GLY A 578 11.49 19.97 -21.47
C GLY A 578 12.76 19.38 -20.85
N LEU A 579 12.62 18.24 -20.15
CA LEU A 579 13.70 17.57 -19.42
C LEU A 579 14.59 16.71 -20.33
N SER A 580 14.03 16.08 -21.37
CA SER A 580 14.82 15.29 -22.32
C SER A 580 15.52 16.13 -23.38
N ALA A 581 15.09 17.39 -23.56
CA ALA A 581 15.50 18.27 -24.64
C ALA A 581 15.30 17.68 -26.06
N ASP A 582 14.36 16.74 -26.20
CA ASP A 582 14.10 16.05 -27.47
C ASP A 582 13.53 16.99 -28.54
N GLU A 583 14.24 17.13 -29.65
CA GLU A 583 13.97 18.15 -30.68
C GLU A 583 12.59 17.97 -31.31
N ASN A 584 12.21 16.74 -31.64
CA ASN A 584 10.92 16.44 -32.28
C ASN A 584 9.74 16.71 -31.34
N LEU A 585 9.88 16.35 -30.06
CA LEU A 585 8.88 16.65 -29.04
C LEU A 585 8.76 18.16 -28.79
N ARG A 586 9.88 18.87 -28.70
CA ARG A 586 9.91 20.32 -28.47
C ARG A 586 9.29 21.08 -29.64
N GLU A 587 9.66 20.73 -30.87
CA GLU A 587 9.10 21.33 -32.09
C GLU A 587 7.58 21.19 -32.13
N ALA A 588 7.05 19.99 -31.88
CA ALA A 588 5.61 19.74 -31.88
C ALA A 588 4.87 20.64 -30.88
N PHE A 589 5.43 20.87 -29.69
CA PHE A 589 4.83 21.76 -28.70
C PHE A 589 4.99 23.26 -29.02
N LEU A 590 6.08 23.67 -29.67
CA LEU A 590 6.34 25.06 -30.06
C LEU A 590 5.44 25.50 -31.22
N VAL A 591 5.18 24.62 -32.18
CA VAL A 591 4.28 24.87 -33.32
C VAL A 591 2.81 24.75 -32.90
N GLY A 592 2.52 24.19 -31.73
CA GLY A 592 1.16 24.00 -31.22
C GLY A 592 0.43 22.82 -31.89
N GLU A 593 1.18 21.86 -32.43
CA GLU A 593 0.63 20.64 -33.03
C GLU A 593 0.04 19.72 -31.94
N ASP A 594 -0.97 18.93 -32.29
CA ASP A 594 -1.40 17.83 -31.44
C ASP A 594 -0.31 16.77 -31.39
N ILE A 595 0.33 16.62 -30.23
CA ILE A 595 1.47 15.71 -30.07
C ILE A 595 1.14 14.27 -30.47
N HIS A 596 -0.10 13.80 -30.27
CA HIS A 596 -0.47 12.45 -30.65
C HIS A 596 -0.62 12.28 -32.16
N LEU A 597 -1.09 13.32 -32.86
CA LEU A 597 -1.06 13.37 -34.32
C LEU A 597 0.37 13.46 -34.84
N ALA A 598 1.19 14.33 -34.23
CA ALA A 598 2.60 14.51 -34.56
C ALA A 598 3.39 13.19 -34.43
N THR A 599 3.19 12.46 -33.33
CA THR A 599 3.75 11.12 -33.10
C THR A 599 3.23 10.12 -34.13
N ALA A 600 1.92 10.11 -34.40
CA ALA A 600 1.35 9.20 -35.40
C ALA A 600 1.93 9.45 -36.79
N GLY A 601 2.03 10.70 -37.24
CA GLY A 601 2.57 11.04 -38.54
C GLY A 601 4.02 10.56 -38.71
N ARG A 602 4.84 10.71 -37.67
CA ARG A 602 6.24 10.25 -37.65
C ARG A 602 6.36 8.73 -37.59
N VAL A 603 5.64 8.07 -36.69
CA VAL A 603 5.72 6.61 -36.48
C VAL A 603 5.12 5.83 -37.65
N PHE A 604 3.95 6.26 -38.16
CA PHE A 604 3.31 5.64 -39.32
C PHE A 604 3.82 6.16 -40.66
N ARG A 605 4.73 7.14 -40.66
CA ARG A 605 5.24 7.82 -41.87
C ARG A 605 4.10 8.27 -42.79
N THR A 606 3.08 8.87 -42.20
CA THR A 606 1.81 9.22 -42.85
C THR A 606 1.56 10.71 -42.73
N ALA A 607 1.14 11.35 -43.82
CA ALA A 607 0.82 12.79 -43.83
C ALA A 607 -0.35 13.11 -42.88
N PRO A 608 -0.38 14.28 -42.21
CA PRO A 608 -1.37 14.62 -41.18
C PRO A 608 -2.83 14.39 -41.58
N GLU A 609 -3.18 14.66 -42.84
CA GLU A 609 -4.54 14.55 -43.37
C GLU A 609 -5.01 13.10 -43.53
N LYS A 610 -4.06 12.16 -43.58
CA LYS A 610 -4.30 10.72 -43.71
C LYS A 610 -4.26 9.99 -42.37
N ILE A 611 -3.95 10.68 -41.27
CA ILE A 611 -3.89 10.08 -39.94
C ILE A 611 -5.32 9.78 -39.47
N THR A 612 -5.60 8.49 -39.26
CA THR A 612 -6.91 8.05 -38.78
C THR A 612 -7.05 8.28 -37.27
N VAL A 613 -8.30 8.30 -36.79
CA VAL A 613 -8.61 8.36 -35.35
C VAL A 613 -7.95 7.21 -34.58
N GLU A 614 -7.87 6.02 -35.21
CA GLU A 614 -7.24 4.84 -34.62
C GLU A 614 -5.71 4.99 -34.54
N MET A 615 -5.06 5.52 -35.58
CA MET A 615 -3.62 5.83 -35.54
C MET A 615 -3.29 6.83 -34.43
N ARG A 616 -4.09 7.90 -34.28
CA ARG A 616 -3.94 8.86 -33.18
C ARG A 616 -4.14 8.18 -31.82
N ARG A 617 -5.10 7.26 -31.69
CA ARG A 617 -5.35 6.50 -30.45
C ARG A 617 -4.15 5.64 -30.07
N GLN A 618 -3.57 4.92 -31.04
CA GLN A 618 -2.40 4.07 -30.82
C GLN A 618 -1.17 4.90 -30.42
N ALA A 619 -0.92 6.02 -31.10
CA ALA A 619 0.14 6.96 -30.74
C ALA A 619 -0.05 7.58 -29.35
N LYS A 620 -1.29 7.87 -28.95
CA LYS A 620 -1.61 8.32 -27.58
C LYS A 620 -1.24 7.26 -26.54
N ILE A 621 -1.62 6.00 -26.75
CA ILE A 621 -1.29 4.89 -25.83
C ILE A 621 0.23 4.75 -25.72
N LEU A 622 0.94 4.82 -26.84
CA LEU A 622 2.40 4.70 -26.86
C LEU A 622 3.08 5.85 -26.11
N ASN A 623 2.70 7.10 -26.38
CA ASN A 623 3.23 8.29 -25.71
C ASN A 623 3.15 8.16 -24.18
N PHE A 624 1.96 7.92 -23.65
CA PHE A 624 1.79 7.74 -22.20
C PHE A 624 2.46 6.46 -21.70
N GLY A 625 2.37 5.37 -22.45
CA GLY A 625 2.98 4.10 -22.10
C GLY A 625 4.48 4.25 -21.86
N ILE A 626 5.20 4.92 -22.76
CA ILE A 626 6.65 5.12 -22.65
C ILE A 626 7.01 5.98 -21.42
N LEU A 627 6.25 7.05 -21.15
CA LEU A 627 6.47 7.87 -19.94
C LEU A 627 6.26 7.08 -18.63
N TYR A 628 5.49 5.98 -18.67
CA TYR A 628 5.26 5.11 -17.52
C TYR A 628 6.05 3.79 -17.58
N GLY A 629 7.03 3.67 -18.48
CA GLY A 629 7.86 2.47 -18.60
C GLY A 629 7.11 1.22 -19.10
N MET A 630 6.09 1.41 -19.93
CA MET A 630 5.39 0.32 -20.61
C MET A 630 6.33 -0.38 -21.59
N GLY A 631 6.26 -1.71 -21.64
CA GLY A 631 6.96 -2.52 -22.65
C GLY A 631 6.07 -2.93 -23.82
N VAL A 632 6.71 -3.44 -24.89
CA VAL A 632 6.08 -3.81 -26.18
C VAL A 632 4.86 -4.71 -26.01
N ASN A 633 4.95 -5.75 -25.18
CA ASN A 633 3.84 -6.69 -24.97
C ASN A 633 2.59 -6.03 -24.36
N SER A 634 2.78 -5.06 -23.46
CA SER A 634 1.67 -4.31 -22.87
C SER A 634 1.07 -3.35 -23.89
N PHE A 635 1.91 -2.69 -24.68
CA PHE A 635 1.46 -1.83 -25.77
C PHE A 635 0.65 -2.61 -26.81
N ALA A 636 1.14 -3.74 -27.31
CA ALA A 636 0.45 -4.58 -28.29
C ALA A 636 -0.99 -4.90 -27.85
N ARG A 637 -1.16 -5.28 -26.57
CA ARG A 637 -2.45 -5.60 -25.97
C ARG A 637 -3.38 -4.38 -25.86
N GLU A 638 -2.88 -3.22 -25.46
CA GLU A 638 -3.69 -2.00 -25.30
C GLU A 638 -4.03 -1.31 -26.63
N ALA A 639 -3.07 -1.31 -27.55
CA ALA A 639 -3.24 -0.84 -28.91
C ALA A 639 -4.06 -1.82 -29.77
N LYS A 640 -4.23 -3.07 -29.33
CA LYS A 640 -4.94 -4.15 -30.05
C LYS A 640 -4.31 -4.47 -31.42
N ILE A 641 -2.98 -4.55 -31.44
CA ILE A 641 -2.16 -4.85 -32.62
C ILE A 641 -1.32 -6.11 -32.36
N SER A 642 -0.71 -6.68 -33.40
CA SER A 642 0.20 -7.81 -33.22
C SER A 642 1.45 -7.40 -32.44
N ARG A 643 2.16 -8.38 -31.87
CA ARG A 643 3.41 -8.10 -31.16
C ARG A 643 4.48 -7.57 -32.14
N GLU A 644 4.49 -8.11 -33.35
CA GLU A 644 5.39 -7.72 -34.43
C GLU A 644 5.13 -6.26 -34.85
N GLU A 645 3.87 -5.86 -35.00
CA GLU A 645 3.50 -4.47 -35.26
C GLU A 645 3.93 -3.58 -34.10
N ALA A 646 3.65 -3.97 -32.85
CA ALA A 646 4.04 -3.21 -31.68
C ALA A 646 5.56 -2.99 -31.58
N GLU A 647 6.37 -3.98 -31.93
CA GLU A 647 7.83 -3.88 -31.95
C GLU A 647 8.29 -2.83 -32.97
N VAL A 648 7.72 -2.84 -34.18
CA VAL A 648 8.01 -1.84 -35.22
C VAL A 648 7.67 -0.43 -34.74
N PHE A 649 6.52 -0.25 -34.08
CA PHE A 649 6.14 1.04 -33.51
C PHE A 649 7.12 1.53 -32.44
N TYR A 650 7.56 0.64 -31.56
CA TYR A 650 8.57 0.98 -30.54
C TYR A 650 9.87 1.43 -31.17
N GLN A 651 10.35 0.69 -32.17
CA GLN A 651 11.60 1.02 -32.88
C GLN A 651 11.51 2.37 -33.60
N GLU A 652 10.42 2.61 -34.34
CA GLU A 652 10.21 3.89 -35.02
C GLU A 652 10.04 5.04 -34.02
N TYR A 653 9.33 4.83 -32.91
CA TYR A 653 9.23 5.84 -31.85
C TYR A 653 10.62 6.17 -31.28
N PHE A 654 11.41 5.16 -30.91
CA PHE A 654 12.72 5.35 -30.29
C PHE A 654 13.70 6.04 -31.25
N LYS A 655 13.57 5.78 -32.55
CA LYS A 655 14.33 6.46 -33.59
C LYS A 655 13.96 7.94 -33.70
N ASN A 656 12.66 8.27 -33.64
CA ASN A 656 12.18 9.64 -33.77
C ASN A 656 12.33 10.46 -32.48
N PHE A 657 12.31 9.83 -31.30
CA PHE A 657 12.39 10.51 -30.00
C PHE A 657 13.62 10.03 -29.21
N SER A 658 14.78 10.08 -29.87
CA SER A 658 16.00 9.44 -29.38
C SER A 658 16.55 10.06 -28.09
N GLN A 659 16.44 11.38 -27.94
CA GLN A 659 16.87 12.09 -26.74
C GLN A 659 15.95 11.79 -25.56
N LEU A 660 14.64 11.63 -25.81
CA LEU A 660 13.73 11.14 -24.78
C LEU A 660 14.16 9.75 -24.28
N VAL A 661 14.46 8.80 -25.16
CA VAL A 661 14.88 7.46 -24.76
C VAL A 661 16.18 7.52 -23.95
N GLN A 662 17.17 8.28 -24.41
CA GLN A 662 18.44 8.48 -23.68
C GLN A 662 18.22 9.06 -22.28
N TYR A 663 17.30 10.03 -22.16
CA TYR A 663 16.93 10.61 -20.87
C TYR A 663 16.28 9.57 -19.94
N LEU A 664 15.31 8.79 -20.41
CA LEU A 664 14.63 7.77 -19.60
C LEU A 664 15.60 6.66 -19.15
N ASP A 665 16.51 6.23 -20.02
CA ASP A 665 17.55 5.26 -19.66
C ASP A 665 18.59 5.86 -18.72
N GLY A 666 18.91 7.15 -18.86
CA GLY A 666 19.73 7.89 -17.91
C GLY A 666 19.13 7.92 -16.50
N ILE A 667 17.80 8.11 -16.38
CA ILE A 667 17.10 8.06 -15.10
C ILE A 667 17.23 6.67 -14.44
N LYS A 668 17.08 5.59 -15.22
CA LYS A 668 17.25 4.23 -14.68
C LYS A 668 18.64 4.00 -14.13
N LYS A 669 19.68 4.41 -14.88
CA LYS A 669 21.08 4.34 -14.42
C LYS A 669 21.31 5.16 -13.17
N GLN A 670 20.79 6.39 -13.11
CA GLN A 670 20.86 7.21 -11.91
C GLN A 670 20.20 6.52 -10.70
N ALA A 671 19.04 5.90 -10.91
CA ALA A 671 18.35 5.16 -9.86
C ALA A 671 19.18 3.96 -9.37
N GLU A 672 19.82 3.22 -10.28
CA GLU A 672 20.74 2.13 -9.98
C GLU A 672 22.01 2.59 -9.26
N GLU A 673 22.54 3.78 -9.55
CA GLU A 673 23.77 4.28 -8.91
C GLU A 673 23.52 4.88 -7.54
N THR A 674 22.42 5.62 -7.39
CA THR A 674 22.16 6.46 -6.20
C THR A 674 21.07 5.90 -5.27
N GLY A 675 20.27 4.95 -5.75
CA GLY A 675 19.12 4.41 -5.03
C GLY A 675 17.91 5.35 -4.95
N TYR A 676 17.94 6.49 -5.66
CA TYR A 676 16.82 7.42 -5.75
C TYR A 676 16.78 8.15 -7.09
N VAL A 677 15.65 8.78 -7.37
CA VAL A 677 15.48 9.74 -8.48
C VAL A 677 14.92 11.05 -7.95
N GLN A 678 15.03 12.13 -8.72
CA GLN A 678 14.54 13.44 -8.30
C GLN A 678 13.79 14.21 -9.38
N THR A 679 12.92 15.13 -8.95
CA THR A 679 12.20 16.08 -9.81
C THR A 679 13.10 17.25 -10.22
N LEU A 680 12.60 18.09 -11.14
CA LEU A 680 13.27 19.34 -11.55
C LEU A 680 13.60 20.25 -10.35
N PHE A 681 12.75 20.25 -9.32
CA PHE A 681 12.90 21.10 -8.15
C PHE A 681 13.67 20.45 -6.99
N GLY A 682 14.15 19.21 -7.19
CA GLY A 682 14.99 18.49 -6.22
C GLY A 682 14.23 17.57 -5.26
N ARG A 683 12.91 17.36 -5.43
CA ARG A 683 12.17 16.38 -4.63
C ARG A 683 12.67 14.99 -4.95
N LYS A 684 13.02 14.21 -3.93
CA LYS A 684 13.56 12.86 -4.07
C LYS A 684 12.49 11.77 -3.90
N ARG A 685 12.64 10.67 -4.65
CA ARG A 685 11.95 9.39 -4.44
C ARG A 685 12.99 8.28 -4.30
N ARG A 686 13.06 7.68 -3.11
CA ARG A 686 13.94 6.55 -2.82
C ARG A 686 13.33 5.25 -3.33
N LEU A 687 14.16 4.42 -3.96
CA LEU A 687 13.77 3.19 -4.64
C LEU A 687 14.74 2.06 -4.26
N PRO A 688 14.74 1.59 -3.00
CA PRO A 688 15.68 0.54 -2.56
C PRO A 688 15.55 -0.75 -3.38
N GLU A 689 14.34 -1.04 -3.89
CA GLU A 689 14.03 -2.21 -4.71
C GLU A 689 14.70 -2.19 -6.10
N ILE A 690 15.34 -1.09 -6.50
CA ILE A 690 16.13 -1.03 -7.74
C ILE A 690 17.31 -2.02 -7.72
N HIS A 691 17.80 -2.35 -6.52
CA HIS A 691 18.87 -3.34 -6.31
C HIS A 691 18.32 -4.73 -5.97
N SER A 692 17.01 -4.93 -6.04
CA SER A 692 16.40 -6.21 -5.72
C SER A 692 16.86 -7.28 -6.71
N SER A 693 17.21 -8.46 -6.19
CA SER A 693 17.48 -9.64 -7.02
C SER A 693 16.22 -10.12 -7.76
N ILE A 694 15.04 -9.75 -7.25
CA ILE A 694 13.74 -10.11 -7.81
C ILE A 694 13.43 -9.22 -9.02
N ALA A 695 13.35 -9.84 -10.21
CA ALA A 695 13.16 -9.12 -11.48
C ALA A 695 11.85 -8.32 -11.54
N SER A 696 10.77 -8.80 -10.95
CA SER A 696 9.48 -8.08 -10.92
C SER A 696 9.53 -6.81 -10.07
N LYS A 697 10.13 -6.88 -8.87
CA LYS A 697 10.33 -5.72 -7.98
C LYS A 697 11.28 -4.69 -8.58
N ARG A 698 12.39 -5.16 -9.18
CA ARG A 698 13.31 -4.28 -9.90
C ARG A 698 12.62 -3.59 -11.08
N ALA A 699 11.87 -4.32 -11.90
CA ALA A 699 11.12 -3.74 -13.01
C ALA A 699 10.03 -2.76 -12.53
N GLU A 700 9.43 -2.98 -11.36
CA GLU A 700 8.50 -2.02 -10.74
C GLU A 700 9.23 -0.75 -10.26
N ALA A 701 10.39 -0.91 -9.60
CA ALA A 701 11.24 0.20 -9.20
C ALA A 701 11.72 1.02 -10.41
N GLU A 702 12.12 0.37 -11.51
CA GLU A 702 12.47 1.03 -12.78
C GLU A 702 11.29 1.85 -13.34
N ARG A 703 10.08 1.29 -13.35
CA ARG A 703 8.88 2.04 -13.79
C ARG A 703 8.61 3.24 -12.89
N MET A 704 8.76 3.09 -11.58
CA MET A 704 8.62 4.17 -10.60
C MET A 704 9.71 5.24 -10.75
N ALA A 705 10.94 4.82 -11.11
CA ALA A 705 12.08 5.69 -11.36
C ALA A 705 11.81 6.59 -12.56
N VAL A 706 11.40 6.01 -13.70
CA VAL A 706 11.11 6.76 -14.93
C VAL A 706 9.92 7.70 -14.74
N ASN A 707 8.88 7.26 -14.03
CA ASN A 707 7.67 8.05 -13.84
C ASN A 707 7.86 9.26 -12.90
N HIS A 708 8.71 9.15 -11.87
CA HIS A 708 8.77 10.16 -10.81
C HIS A 708 9.29 11.55 -11.26
N PRO A 709 10.39 11.68 -12.01
CA PRO A 709 10.87 12.98 -12.49
C PRO A 709 9.81 13.74 -13.30
N ILE A 710 8.93 13.03 -14.00
CA ILE A 710 7.88 13.64 -14.83
C ILE A 710 6.68 14.01 -13.96
N GLN A 711 6.06 13.01 -13.31
CA GLN A 711 4.82 13.19 -12.55
C GLN A 711 5.03 14.03 -11.28
N GLY A 712 6.19 13.86 -10.63
CA GLY A 712 6.59 14.64 -9.46
C GLY A 712 6.85 16.08 -9.82
N THR A 713 7.55 16.36 -10.93
CA THR A 713 7.70 17.74 -11.43
C THR A 713 6.34 18.36 -11.75
N ALA A 714 5.42 17.64 -12.39
CA ALA A 714 4.06 18.16 -12.63
C ALA A 714 3.36 18.54 -11.32
N SER A 715 3.54 17.72 -10.28
CA SER A 715 3.01 18.01 -8.96
C SER A 715 3.69 19.19 -8.28
N ASP A 716 4.98 19.43 -8.51
CA ASP A 716 5.70 20.58 -7.97
C ASP A 716 5.22 21.87 -8.66
N ILE A 717 5.08 21.84 -9.99
CA ILE A 717 4.63 22.99 -10.80
C ILE A 717 3.24 23.48 -10.35
N ILE A 718 2.27 22.58 -10.19
CA ILE A 718 0.93 23.01 -9.75
C ILE A 718 0.94 23.58 -8.33
N LYS A 719 1.81 23.09 -7.43
CA LYS A 719 1.95 23.64 -6.08
C LYS A 719 2.57 25.03 -6.11
N ILE A 720 3.59 25.24 -6.94
CA ILE A 720 4.18 26.57 -7.16
C ILE A 720 3.12 27.53 -7.72
N ALA A 721 2.36 27.10 -8.73
CA ALA A 721 1.24 27.89 -9.26
C ALA A 721 0.22 28.25 -8.17
N MET A 722 -0.14 27.32 -7.28
CA MET A 722 -1.05 27.61 -6.16
C MET A 722 -0.50 28.69 -5.22
N ILE A 723 0.81 28.69 -4.95
CA ILE A 723 1.48 29.67 -4.09
C ILE A 723 1.48 31.04 -4.75
N GLU A 724 1.98 31.13 -5.98
CA GLU A 724 2.03 32.38 -6.74
C GLU A 724 0.64 32.99 -6.95
N ILE A 725 -0.36 32.16 -7.26
CA ILE A 725 -1.75 32.59 -7.36
C ILE A 725 -2.26 33.07 -6.00
N SER A 726 -2.00 32.34 -4.91
CA SER A 726 -2.43 32.74 -3.58
C SER A 726 -1.89 34.13 -3.21
N ASP A 727 -0.62 34.41 -3.48
CA ASP A 727 -0.02 35.71 -3.16
C ASP A 727 -0.58 36.82 -4.06
N PHE A 728 -0.70 36.56 -5.36
CA PHE A 728 -1.36 37.47 -6.30
C PHE A 728 -2.80 37.81 -5.88
N LEU A 729 -3.58 36.82 -5.43
CA LEU A 729 -4.96 37.01 -4.99
C LEU A 729 -5.07 37.85 -3.71
N LYS A 730 -4.14 37.70 -2.76
CA LYS A 730 -4.12 38.50 -1.52
C LYS A 730 -3.95 39.99 -1.83
N GLU A 731 -3.10 40.31 -2.80
CA GLU A 731 -2.78 41.70 -3.16
C GLU A 731 -3.84 42.33 -4.08
N ASN A 732 -4.33 41.58 -5.06
CA ASN A 732 -5.14 42.15 -6.16
C ASN A 732 -6.64 41.88 -6.03
N TYR A 733 -7.05 40.82 -5.34
CA TYR A 733 -8.46 40.39 -5.27
C TYR A 733 -8.87 39.92 -3.86
N PRO A 734 -8.65 40.70 -2.79
CA PRO A 734 -8.95 40.30 -1.44
C PRO A 734 -10.45 39.97 -1.28
N GLY A 735 -10.78 38.70 -1.05
CA GLY A 735 -12.16 38.20 -0.91
C GLY A 735 -12.95 38.05 -2.21
N GLY A 736 -12.42 38.48 -3.35
CA GLY A 736 -13.08 38.39 -4.67
C GLY A 736 -12.96 37.03 -5.33
N ILE A 737 -11.86 36.31 -5.06
CA ILE A 737 -11.54 35.01 -5.66
C ILE A 737 -11.10 34.04 -4.56
N SER A 738 -11.50 32.78 -4.67
CA SER A 738 -11.09 31.74 -3.74
C SER A 738 -10.75 30.46 -4.48
N LEU A 739 -9.54 29.95 -4.29
CA LEU A 739 -9.19 28.59 -4.68
C LEU A 739 -9.96 27.60 -3.79
N VAL A 740 -10.66 26.63 -4.37
CA VAL A 740 -11.55 25.72 -3.63
C VAL A 740 -11.22 24.24 -3.81
N LEU A 741 -10.62 23.86 -4.93
CA LEU A 741 -10.28 22.46 -5.19
C LEU A 741 -9.07 22.33 -6.12
N GLN A 742 -8.28 21.29 -5.89
CA GLN A 742 -7.21 20.85 -6.78
C GLN A 742 -7.51 19.40 -7.19
N ILE A 743 -7.55 19.14 -8.50
CA ILE A 743 -7.83 17.83 -9.09
C ILE A 743 -6.72 17.51 -10.09
N HIS A 744 -5.78 16.65 -9.72
CA HIS A 744 -4.64 16.27 -10.59
C HIS A 744 -3.80 17.48 -11.05
N ASP A 745 -4.01 17.98 -12.26
CA ASP A 745 -3.35 19.13 -12.88
C ASP A 745 -4.31 20.33 -13.09
N GLU A 746 -5.52 20.24 -12.53
CA GLU A 746 -6.58 21.25 -12.56
C GLU A 746 -6.70 22.00 -11.22
N LEU A 747 -6.82 23.33 -11.29
CA LEU A 747 -7.17 24.21 -10.18
C LEU A 747 -8.56 24.81 -10.41
N LEU A 748 -9.40 24.75 -9.37
CA LEU A 748 -10.76 25.27 -9.41
C LEU A 748 -10.95 26.42 -8.42
N PHE A 749 -11.52 27.52 -8.91
CA PHE A 749 -11.77 28.74 -8.17
C PHE A 749 -13.26 29.09 -8.14
N GLU A 750 -13.72 29.68 -7.04
CA GLU A 750 -14.93 30.50 -7.00
C GLU A 750 -14.55 31.95 -7.25
N VAL A 751 -15.15 32.58 -8.26
CA VAL A 751 -14.82 33.94 -8.70
C VAL A 751 -16.09 34.77 -8.73
N ASN A 752 -16.06 35.98 -8.18
CA ASN A 752 -17.20 36.91 -8.32
C ASN A 752 -17.42 37.24 -9.80
N ASP A 753 -18.68 37.23 -10.24
CA ASP A 753 -18.99 37.34 -11.67
C ASP A 753 -18.48 38.64 -12.30
N ASN A 754 -18.45 39.73 -11.52
CA ASN A 754 -18.01 41.05 -11.96
C ASN A 754 -16.51 41.17 -12.27
N ILE A 755 -15.67 40.25 -11.78
CA ILE A 755 -14.21 40.27 -12.00
C ILE A 755 -13.70 39.09 -12.84
N MET A 756 -14.60 38.20 -13.28
CA MET A 756 -14.25 36.98 -14.00
C MET A 756 -13.42 37.23 -15.27
N GLU A 757 -13.82 38.19 -16.10
CA GLU A 757 -13.17 38.46 -17.39
C GLU A 757 -11.77 39.07 -17.23
N GLU A 758 -11.55 39.84 -16.16
CA GLU A 758 -10.23 40.41 -15.87
C GLU A 758 -9.30 39.39 -15.22
N ALA A 759 -9.81 38.59 -14.27
CA ALA A 759 -9.00 37.70 -13.47
C ALA A 759 -8.54 36.46 -14.23
N ALA A 760 -9.40 35.85 -15.05
CA ALA A 760 -9.11 34.58 -15.70
C ALA A 760 -7.83 34.60 -16.57
N PRO A 761 -7.57 35.61 -17.45
CA PRO A 761 -6.33 35.69 -18.21
C PRO A 761 -5.08 35.86 -17.33
N ARG A 762 -5.18 36.59 -16.22
CA ARG A 762 -4.05 36.81 -15.30
C ARG A 762 -3.69 35.53 -14.55
N LEU A 763 -4.69 34.81 -14.02
CA LEU A 763 -4.49 33.52 -13.35
C LEU A 763 -3.94 32.47 -14.32
N LYS A 764 -4.45 32.43 -15.56
CA LYS A 764 -3.90 31.59 -16.64
C LYS A 764 -2.41 31.88 -16.88
N LYS A 765 -2.02 33.15 -16.92
CA LYS A 765 -0.62 33.57 -17.15
C LYS A 765 0.30 33.13 -15.99
N ILE A 766 -0.15 33.30 -14.74
CA ILE A 766 0.61 32.86 -13.57
C ILE A 766 0.81 31.34 -13.62
N MET A 767 -0.27 30.58 -13.82
CA MET A 767 -0.19 29.11 -13.90
C MET A 767 0.70 28.65 -15.07
N ALA A 768 0.64 29.29 -16.24
CA ALA A 768 1.53 28.99 -17.36
C ALA A 768 3.00 29.37 -17.09
N GLY A 769 3.27 30.30 -16.18
CA GLY A 769 4.60 30.79 -15.81
C GLY A 769 5.24 30.10 -14.60
N ALA A 770 4.56 29.14 -13.97
CA ALA A 770 4.99 28.52 -12.71
C ALA A 770 6.28 27.67 -12.80
N ALA A 771 6.80 27.44 -14.01
CA ALA A 771 8.09 26.80 -14.21
C ALA A 771 8.74 27.23 -15.53
N ASP A 772 10.07 27.31 -15.51
CA ASP A 772 10.88 27.56 -16.68
C ASP A 772 11.26 26.23 -17.33
N LEU A 773 10.70 25.97 -18.52
CA LEU A 773 10.97 24.80 -19.35
C LEU A 773 11.27 25.25 -20.77
N SER A 774 12.02 24.44 -21.50
CA SER A 774 12.34 24.69 -22.91
C SER A 774 11.13 24.59 -23.86
N VAL A 775 9.94 24.27 -23.32
CA VAL A 775 8.64 24.26 -24.00
C VAL A 775 7.62 25.04 -23.17
N PRO A 776 6.70 25.79 -23.79
CA PRO A 776 5.72 26.58 -23.06
C PRO A 776 4.70 25.67 -22.36
N LEU A 777 4.34 26.02 -21.12
CA LEU A 777 3.19 25.42 -20.44
C LEU A 777 1.90 26.08 -20.93
N VAL A 778 0.91 25.27 -21.28
CA VAL A 778 -0.38 25.75 -21.77
C VAL A 778 -1.46 25.38 -20.77
N VAL A 779 -2.33 26.35 -20.47
CA VAL A 779 -3.44 26.19 -19.51
C VAL A 779 -4.76 26.45 -20.24
N ASN A 780 -5.67 25.49 -20.15
CA ASN A 780 -7.04 25.59 -20.63
C ASN A 780 -7.89 26.27 -19.56
N VAL A 781 -8.84 27.10 -19.99
CA VAL A 781 -9.68 27.89 -19.09
C VAL A 781 -11.13 27.48 -19.31
N SER A 782 -11.81 27.03 -18.27
CA SER A 782 -13.24 26.72 -18.32
C SER A 782 -14.02 27.56 -17.31
N LYS A 783 -15.23 27.99 -17.68
CA LYS A 783 -16.12 28.77 -16.80
C LYS A 783 -17.50 28.11 -16.70
N GLY A 784 -18.15 28.21 -15.55
CA GLY A 784 -19.51 27.69 -15.39
C GLY A 784 -20.09 27.86 -14.00
N GLY A 785 -21.42 27.84 -13.87
CA GLY A 785 -22.10 27.96 -12.57
C GLY A 785 -22.08 26.68 -11.73
N ASN A 786 -21.61 25.57 -12.29
CA ASN A 786 -21.52 24.27 -11.62
C ASN A 786 -20.46 23.38 -12.31
N PHE A 787 -20.03 22.30 -11.67
CA PHE A 787 -18.96 21.46 -12.20
C PHE A 787 -19.29 20.77 -13.52
N ARG A 788 -20.57 20.47 -13.79
CA ARG A 788 -20.98 19.81 -15.04
C ARG A 788 -20.82 20.75 -16.23
N ASP A 789 -21.15 22.01 -16.03
CA ASP A 789 -21.23 23.01 -17.08
C ASP A 789 -19.92 23.79 -17.27
N LEU A 790 -18.84 23.37 -16.58
CA LEU A 790 -17.48 23.79 -16.90
C LEU A 790 -17.15 23.35 -18.34
N LYS A 791 -17.24 24.30 -19.26
CA LYS A 791 -16.88 24.12 -20.67
C LYS A 791 -15.53 24.79 -20.94
N PRO A 792 -14.61 24.13 -21.65
CA PRO A 792 -13.33 24.70 -22.07
C PRO A 792 -13.46 25.82 -23.11
#